data_AF-A0A9W8CXS9-F1
#
_entry.id   AF-A0A9W8CXS9-F1
#
_cell.length_a   1.000
_cell.length_b   1.000
_cell.length_c   1.000
_cell.angle_alpha   90.00
_cell.angle_beta   90.00
_cell.angle_gamma   90.00
#
_symmetry.space_group_name_H-M   'P 1'
#
loop_
_entity.id
_entity.type
_entity.pdbx_description
1 polymer ?
#
loop_
_entity_poly.entity_id
_entity_poly.type
_entity_poly.pdbx_seq_one_letter_code
_entity_poly.pdbx_strand_id
1 'polypeptide(L)'
;MDVLGTRLEALERRVGGAADRTGAEGLAAQVAHIERRLSKILADNAALALGLEKYEKLRDVIEGDGDMELQRRLLGVDAKVELILLNEDAPAVLSDLRTIHDLQSRINQPEYAAVAGLLPQVCGLEQRHGGQAAEFRQVVAEVSSLVDRYHAETEALSEMFIRWDQALTAIERRDVAYGYRVPKKLEDPDYSPEQLQNRQQSARLVCLVNAFRSIGHRATDLDPLKLQSRQAIPELDPARYGIVDPHERFDVNGILSIAADDGSTTATAAEIFEALSAIYCGHVAFEFEHIPEMAEKKWFADYVESTSREGELDAAKKRRFHELLARRSPAAPKHTLTITLAAAAVFDNFMQKKFGQVKRYGLEGAESAIVALDELFSLCSSTGISEAVVGMPHRGRLNILIDLLKYPARALFHKLQGNAEFPGGLPASGDVVSHISSSSSLSYGSEGALKVTMLPNPSHLEAVNPVAMGYGRAKQMYLYDHNTDPGCALGDRLVGVQLHGDAAFTGQGVVMETLGLSNLPHFSLGGTIHIIVNNQIGFTTPMTNARSTHYTSDVGKMVNAPVIHVNGDYPEEVARAIRIAFEYRKLYRKDVIIDLITFRRWGHNELDEPSLTQPRMYDIIRARESIPHLYERRVLADNVISEADAEATRASFASHLEGELAASKEYVPQARELKGKWAGMVVSTGATGQMDTGVAVDTLREVGERSVAVGPGFKVHPRLVKRHIQPRLKQLAEGTGVDWSTAESLALGSLLREGYNIRLCGQDVGRGTFSQRHAMFVCQDTENVCVPLNSGGDGHGKIEVVNSNLSELAVLGFEYGVSIQSPTTLPIWEAQFGDFNNTAQVIIDTYIASGETKWLLQSGLVMLLPHGYDGAGPDHSSSRMERFLQLCDTPMDVSGNNSVQNPNMHVAVPTTPAQIFHLLRRQMVRPYRKPLVVAGPKTILRLAAATSTLSEMGPGTSFRPVLPDDHVTSPDKVRRVVLVSGKLYYDLAKARIEQGEGAGDRVALVRVEELCPFPSRELASELARFPNAAEVVWCQEETMNAGAFSFVQPRLQSILPSAMPIHYIGRGPLAAPATGVASVYKAEQADIIRRALTCA
;
A
#
# COMPACT_ATOMS: atom_id res chain seq x y z
N MET A 1 20.45 47.29 -35.60
CA MET A 1 21.57 46.38 -35.92
C MET A 1 22.54 47.00 -36.92
N ASP A 2 22.10 47.38 -38.13
CA ASP A 2 22.98 48.07 -39.09
C ASP A 2 23.61 49.35 -38.52
N VAL A 3 22.86 50.12 -37.71
CA VAL A 3 23.37 51.30 -37.00
C VAL A 3 24.46 50.94 -35.98
N LEU A 4 24.32 49.80 -35.29
CA LEU A 4 25.29 49.31 -34.29
C LEU A 4 26.55 48.76 -34.97
N GLY A 5 26.39 47.96 -36.03
CA GLY A 5 27.50 47.45 -36.84
C GLY A 5 28.27 48.59 -37.54
N THR A 6 27.56 49.56 -38.12
CA THR A 6 28.17 50.75 -38.74
C THR A 6 28.88 51.62 -37.69
N ARG A 7 28.33 51.74 -36.47
CA ARG A 7 29.00 52.42 -35.36
C ARG A 7 30.24 51.68 -34.88
N LEU A 8 30.21 50.35 -34.79
CA LEU A 8 31.37 49.51 -34.46
C LEU A 8 32.49 49.69 -35.49
N GLU A 9 32.17 49.59 -36.78
CA GLU A 9 33.13 49.79 -37.87
C GLU A 9 33.68 51.22 -37.90
N ALA A 10 32.85 52.22 -37.60
CA ALA A 10 33.29 53.61 -37.49
C ALA A 10 34.18 53.85 -36.26
N LEU A 11 33.94 53.12 -35.17
CA LEU A 11 34.78 53.12 -33.97
C LEU A 11 36.15 52.50 -34.27
N GLU A 12 36.18 51.33 -34.94
CA GLU A 12 37.41 50.66 -35.36
C GLU A 12 38.28 51.55 -36.25
N ARG A 13 37.65 52.34 -37.13
CA ARG A 13 38.38 53.28 -38.00
C ARG A 13 38.93 54.51 -37.26
N ARG A 14 38.35 54.92 -36.12
CA ARG A 14 38.74 56.15 -35.38
C ARG A 14 39.85 55.94 -34.35
N VAL A 15 40.08 54.72 -33.87
CA VAL A 15 40.96 54.45 -32.69
C VAL A 15 42.36 53.90 -33.11
N GLY A 16 42.87 54.34 -34.25
CA GLY A 16 44.24 54.05 -34.68
C GLY A 16 45.29 54.91 -33.96
N GLY A 17 45.56 54.66 -32.67
CA GLY A 17 46.70 55.28 -31.98
C GLY A 17 46.71 55.16 -30.46
N ALA A 18 47.79 54.53 -29.94
CA ALA A 18 48.33 54.51 -28.57
C ALA A 18 47.41 54.07 -27.41
N ALA A 19 47.84 53.00 -26.72
CA ALA A 19 47.23 52.47 -25.52
C ALA A 19 47.78 53.14 -24.24
N ASP A 20 46.90 53.62 -23.36
CA ASP A 20 47.20 53.86 -21.95
C ASP A 20 46.19 53.08 -21.09
N ARG A 21 46.69 52.30 -20.12
CA ARG A 21 45.93 51.26 -19.40
C ARG A 21 45.52 51.75 -18.01
N THR A 22 44.40 52.47 -17.90
CA THR A 22 43.67 52.58 -16.63
C THR A 22 42.17 52.72 -16.90
N GLY A 23 41.39 51.68 -16.57
CA GLY A 23 39.92 51.64 -16.74
C GLY A 23 39.29 50.31 -17.19
N ALA A 24 40.08 49.23 -17.39
CA ALA A 24 39.63 48.02 -18.09
C ALA A 24 38.83 46.99 -17.25
N GLU A 25 38.96 46.96 -15.92
CA GLU A 25 38.44 45.82 -15.12
C GLU A 25 36.90 45.74 -15.02
N GLY A 26 36.19 46.89 -15.01
CA GLY A 26 34.73 46.89 -14.88
C GLY A 26 33.98 46.48 -16.15
N LEU A 27 34.58 46.68 -17.32
CA LEU A 27 33.96 46.40 -18.61
C LEU A 27 34.18 44.94 -19.03
N ALA A 28 35.34 44.38 -18.73
CA ALA A 28 35.66 42.96 -18.88
C ALA A 28 34.67 42.07 -18.13
N ALA A 29 34.30 42.46 -16.91
CA ALA A 29 33.32 41.74 -16.10
C ALA A 29 31.92 41.75 -16.74
N GLN A 30 31.52 42.86 -17.38
CA GLN A 30 30.24 42.97 -18.09
C GLN A 30 30.22 42.12 -19.36
N VAL A 31 31.29 42.13 -20.15
CA VAL A 31 31.43 41.30 -21.34
C VAL A 31 31.38 39.81 -20.98
N ALA A 32 32.15 39.37 -19.98
CA ALA A 32 32.12 37.98 -19.51
C ALA A 32 30.75 37.56 -18.93
N HIS A 33 29.98 38.51 -18.36
CA HIS A 33 28.60 38.24 -17.92
C HIS A 33 27.66 38.02 -19.11
N ILE A 34 27.80 38.83 -20.17
CA ILE A 34 27.04 38.67 -21.41
C ILE A 34 27.37 37.32 -22.07
N GLU A 35 28.64 36.93 -22.15
CA GLU A 35 29.06 35.64 -22.74
C GLU A 35 28.43 34.43 -22.05
N ARG A 36 28.46 34.40 -20.71
CA ARG A 36 27.87 33.31 -19.93
C ARG A 36 26.36 33.21 -20.13
N ARG A 37 25.66 34.35 -20.15
CA ARG A 37 24.20 34.36 -20.32
C ARG A 37 23.79 33.98 -21.73
N LEU A 38 24.51 34.44 -22.75
CA LEU A 38 24.24 34.04 -24.13
C LEU A 38 24.48 32.55 -24.35
N SER A 39 25.56 32.00 -23.76
CA SER A 39 25.83 30.57 -23.82
C SER A 39 24.70 29.74 -23.20
N LYS A 40 24.15 30.21 -22.07
CA LYS A 40 22.98 29.60 -21.44
C LYS A 40 21.73 29.70 -22.33
N ILE A 41 21.42 30.87 -22.88
CA ILE A 41 20.27 31.07 -23.79
C ILE A 41 20.35 30.14 -24.99
N LEU A 42 21.52 29.99 -25.60
CA LEU A 42 21.70 29.12 -26.77
C LEU A 42 21.53 27.64 -26.41
N ALA A 43 21.99 27.21 -25.23
CA ALA A 43 21.77 25.86 -24.72
C ALA A 43 20.29 25.61 -24.42
N ASP A 44 19.61 26.56 -23.77
CA ASP A 44 18.18 26.48 -23.44
C ASP A 44 17.34 26.44 -24.73
N ASN A 45 17.63 27.29 -25.73
CA ASN A 45 16.94 27.25 -27.03
C ASN A 45 17.19 25.96 -27.81
N ALA A 46 18.40 25.40 -27.76
CA ALA A 46 18.68 24.10 -28.35
C ALA A 46 17.88 22.97 -27.68
N ALA A 47 17.70 23.02 -26.36
CA ALA A 47 16.86 22.09 -25.62
C ALA A 47 15.37 22.25 -25.93
N LEU A 48 14.92 23.48 -26.24
CA LEU A 48 13.53 23.78 -26.61
C LEU A 48 13.17 23.34 -28.04
N ALA A 49 14.14 23.08 -28.93
CA ALA A 49 13.91 22.74 -30.34
C ALA A 49 12.98 21.53 -30.54
N LEU A 50 13.09 20.51 -29.67
CA LEU A 50 12.24 19.31 -29.72
C LEU A 50 10.79 19.58 -29.27
N GLY A 51 10.60 20.52 -28.33
CA GLY A 51 9.29 21.00 -27.91
C GLY A 51 8.62 21.86 -29.00
N LEU A 52 9.41 22.67 -29.69
CA LEU A 52 8.98 23.53 -30.80
C LEU A 52 8.49 22.73 -32.01
N GLU A 53 9.16 21.63 -32.36
CA GLU A 53 8.71 20.75 -33.46
C GLU A 53 7.35 20.10 -33.16
N LYS A 54 7.12 19.68 -31.91
CA LYS A 54 5.81 19.15 -31.47
C LYS A 54 4.73 20.24 -31.50
N TYR A 55 5.09 21.45 -31.09
CA TYR A 55 4.21 22.61 -31.08
C TYR A 55 3.77 23.03 -32.50
N GLU A 56 4.70 23.11 -33.46
CA GLU A 56 4.40 23.53 -34.85
C GLU A 56 3.43 22.57 -35.54
N LYS A 57 3.63 21.26 -35.35
CA LYS A 57 2.69 20.23 -35.83
C LYS A 57 1.30 20.39 -35.24
N LEU A 58 1.18 20.81 -33.98
CA LEU A 58 -0.10 21.01 -33.31
C LEU A 58 -0.81 22.29 -33.76
N ARG A 59 -0.05 23.40 -33.91
CA ARG A 59 -0.56 24.67 -34.43
C ARG A 59 -1.18 24.48 -35.81
N ASP A 60 -0.49 23.80 -36.71
CA ASP A 60 -0.97 23.58 -38.08
C ASP A 60 -2.27 22.74 -38.13
N VAL A 61 -2.52 21.90 -37.12
CA VAL A 61 -3.78 21.15 -36.96
C VAL A 61 -4.89 22.02 -36.37
N ILE A 62 -4.58 22.95 -35.45
CA ILE A 62 -5.58 23.81 -34.79
C ILE A 62 -5.98 25.00 -35.67
N GLU A 63 -5.05 25.56 -36.44
CA GLU A 63 -5.24 26.75 -37.28
C GLU A 63 -5.56 26.41 -38.75
N GLY A 64 -5.47 25.13 -39.14
CA GLY A 64 -5.74 24.66 -40.49
C GLY A 64 -7.23 24.63 -40.84
N ASP A 65 -7.66 25.53 -41.73
CA ASP A 65 -9.01 25.57 -42.28
C ASP A 65 -9.13 24.59 -43.46
N GLY A 66 -9.43 23.31 -43.20
CA GLY A 66 -9.73 22.35 -44.27
C GLY A 66 -9.49 20.87 -43.96
N ASP A 67 -10.59 20.14 -43.76
CA ASP A 67 -10.71 18.67 -43.71
C ASP A 67 -9.89 17.95 -42.61
N MET A 68 -10.45 17.99 -41.39
CA MET A 68 -9.93 17.26 -40.22
C MET A 68 -9.82 15.74 -40.43
N GLU A 69 -10.59 15.14 -41.34
CA GLU A 69 -10.59 13.69 -41.55
C GLU A 69 -9.38 13.23 -42.40
N LEU A 70 -8.92 14.10 -43.30
CA LEU A 70 -7.70 13.90 -44.08
C LEU A 70 -6.44 14.11 -43.23
N GLN A 71 -6.43 15.15 -42.38
CA GLN A 71 -5.33 15.40 -41.43
C GLN A 71 -5.19 14.24 -40.40
N ARG A 72 -6.30 13.69 -39.91
CA ARG A 72 -6.32 12.48 -39.05
C ARG A 72 -5.65 11.26 -39.67
N ARG A 73 -5.81 11.04 -40.98
CA ARG A 73 -5.24 9.86 -41.67
C ARG A 73 -3.77 10.03 -42.06
N LEU A 74 -3.29 11.26 -42.27
CA LEU A 74 -1.94 11.53 -42.77
C LEU A 74 -0.90 11.71 -41.67
N LEU A 75 -1.30 12.20 -40.49
CA LEU A 75 -0.34 12.66 -39.47
C LEU A 75 -0.17 11.72 -38.26
N GLY A 76 -0.99 10.68 -38.09
CA GLY A 76 -0.89 9.80 -36.92
C GLY A 76 -0.96 10.59 -35.60
N VAL A 77 -1.79 11.65 -35.56
CA VAL A 77 -1.88 12.55 -34.41
C VAL A 77 -2.54 11.80 -33.26
N ASP A 78 -1.76 11.56 -32.21
CA ASP A 78 -2.19 10.86 -30.99
C ASP A 78 -3.51 11.42 -30.42
N ALA A 79 -4.29 10.55 -29.77
CA ALA A 79 -5.54 10.83 -29.05
C ALA A 79 -5.52 12.08 -28.14
N LYS A 80 -4.33 12.59 -27.79
CA LYS A 80 -4.06 13.82 -27.03
C LYS A 80 -4.74 15.06 -27.61
N VAL A 81 -4.81 15.20 -28.93
CA VAL A 81 -5.28 16.42 -29.59
C VAL A 81 -6.80 16.51 -29.61
N GLU A 82 -7.49 15.38 -29.79
CA GLU A 82 -8.96 15.31 -29.63
C GLU A 82 -9.37 15.63 -28.19
N LEU A 83 -8.60 15.18 -27.21
CA LEU A 83 -8.81 15.44 -25.79
C LEU A 83 -8.68 16.93 -25.40
N ILE A 84 -7.78 17.69 -26.04
CA ILE A 84 -7.65 19.15 -25.84
C ILE A 84 -8.87 19.87 -26.39
N LEU A 85 -9.34 19.51 -27.59
CA LEU A 85 -10.48 20.16 -28.24
C LEU A 85 -11.83 19.86 -27.56
N LEU A 86 -11.89 18.82 -26.72
CA LEU A 86 -13.08 18.39 -25.98
C LEU A 86 -13.11 18.87 -24.51
N ASN A 87 -12.13 19.66 -24.05
CA ASN A 87 -11.97 20.07 -22.64
C ASN A 87 -12.50 21.48 -22.33
N GLU A 88 -12.98 21.72 -21.10
CA GLU A 88 -13.37 23.06 -20.62
C GLU A 88 -12.18 24.02 -20.47
N ASP A 89 -10.97 23.50 -20.23
CA ASP A 89 -9.72 24.28 -20.21
C ASP A 89 -9.11 24.55 -21.60
N ALA A 90 -9.76 24.10 -22.68
CA ALA A 90 -9.30 24.34 -24.05
C ALA A 90 -8.96 25.82 -24.30
N PRO A 91 -9.72 26.83 -23.81
CA PRO A 91 -9.37 28.24 -24.00
C PRO A 91 -8.05 28.64 -23.32
N ALA A 92 -7.72 28.06 -22.17
CA ALA A 92 -6.47 28.32 -21.46
C ALA A 92 -5.28 27.69 -22.20
N VAL A 93 -5.42 26.43 -22.63
CA VAL A 93 -4.40 25.74 -23.46
C VAL A 93 -4.20 26.46 -24.80
N LEU A 94 -5.28 26.92 -25.45
CA LEU A 94 -5.22 27.70 -26.69
C LEU A 94 -4.61 29.10 -26.45
N SER A 95 -4.85 29.72 -25.30
CA SER A 95 -4.23 31.00 -24.91
C SER A 95 -2.72 30.83 -24.69
N ASP A 96 -2.31 29.76 -24.02
CA ASP A 96 -0.91 29.43 -23.80
C ASP A 96 -0.21 29.12 -25.14
N LEU A 97 -0.86 28.37 -26.03
CA LEU A 97 -0.34 28.08 -27.38
C LEU A 97 -0.12 29.34 -28.22
N ARG A 98 -0.99 30.35 -28.11
CA ARG A 98 -0.80 31.65 -28.76
C ARG A 98 0.36 32.44 -28.15
N THR A 99 0.50 32.38 -26.84
CA THR A 99 1.59 33.09 -26.15
C THR A 99 2.95 32.46 -26.44
N ILE A 100 3.01 31.12 -26.53
CA ILE A 100 4.18 30.35 -27.01
C ILE A 100 4.53 30.77 -28.44
N HIS A 101 3.52 30.92 -29.32
CA HIS A 101 3.72 31.42 -30.69
C HIS A 101 4.41 32.79 -30.71
N ASP A 102 3.86 33.73 -29.96
CA ASP A 102 4.33 35.11 -29.93
C ASP A 102 5.75 35.19 -29.38
N LEU A 103 6.06 34.42 -28.33
CA LEU A 103 7.41 34.32 -27.76
C LEU A 103 8.40 33.71 -28.75
N GLN A 104 8.04 32.62 -29.41
CA GLN A 104 8.88 31.98 -30.43
C GLN A 104 9.14 32.94 -31.61
N SER A 105 8.11 33.65 -32.08
CA SER A 105 8.26 34.63 -33.15
C SER A 105 9.17 35.80 -32.76
N ARG A 106 9.17 36.22 -31.49
CA ARG A 106 10.09 37.25 -30.97
C ARG A 106 11.51 36.71 -30.88
N ILE A 107 11.71 35.53 -30.31
CA ILE A 107 13.01 34.85 -30.19
C ILE A 107 13.67 34.61 -31.56
N ASN A 108 12.88 34.29 -32.58
CA ASN A 108 13.36 34.05 -33.94
C ASN A 108 13.62 35.34 -34.75
N GLN A 109 13.44 36.53 -34.17
CA GLN A 109 13.73 37.76 -34.88
C GLN A 109 15.23 37.85 -35.26
N PRO A 110 15.55 38.38 -36.45
CA PRO A 110 16.94 38.49 -36.93
C PRO A 110 17.87 39.22 -35.97
N GLU A 111 17.33 40.11 -35.12
CA GLU A 111 18.09 40.83 -34.11
C GLU A 111 18.72 39.94 -33.04
N TYR A 112 18.04 38.87 -32.58
CA TYR A 112 18.59 37.93 -31.60
C TYR A 112 19.58 36.93 -32.20
N ALA A 113 19.33 36.47 -33.44
CA ALA A 113 20.29 35.65 -34.17
C ALA A 113 21.63 36.39 -34.40
N ALA A 114 21.55 37.71 -34.58
CA ALA A 114 22.73 38.56 -34.74
C ALA A 114 23.50 38.86 -33.44
N VAL A 115 22.89 38.68 -32.26
CA VAL A 115 23.57 38.85 -30.95
C VAL A 115 24.76 37.91 -30.81
N ALA A 116 24.62 36.67 -31.26
CA ALA A 116 25.72 35.68 -31.28
C ALA A 116 26.88 36.11 -32.19
N GLY A 117 26.61 36.86 -33.26
CA GLY A 117 27.62 37.40 -34.16
C GLY A 117 28.30 38.68 -33.69
N LEU A 118 27.63 39.47 -32.83
CA LEU A 118 28.17 40.71 -32.26
C LEU A 118 29.15 40.47 -31.11
N LEU A 119 28.96 39.40 -30.36
CA LEU A 119 29.73 39.12 -29.15
C LEU A 119 31.26 38.99 -29.42
N PRO A 120 31.73 38.25 -30.44
CA PRO A 120 33.16 38.21 -30.77
C PRO A 120 33.73 39.58 -31.18
N GLN A 121 32.92 40.45 -31.79
CA GLN A 121 33.32 41.79 -32.21
C GLN A 121 33.46 42.71 -30.98
N VAL A 122 32.53 42.62 -30.03
CA VAL A 122 32.58 43.34 -28.75
C VAL A 122 33.76 42.87 -27.90
N CYS A 123 33.98 41.56 -27.76
CA CYS A 123 35.12 41.01 -27.03
C CYS A 123 36.47 41.36 -27.68
N GLY A 124 36.54 41.28 -29.01
CA GLY A 124 37.73 41.64 -29.77
C GLY A 124 38.07 43.13 -29.69
N LEU A 125 37.07 44.01 -29.52
CA LEU A 125 37.28 45.44 -29.29
C LEU A 125 37.73 45.75 -27.86
N GLU A 126 37.16 45.06 -26.86
CA GLU A 126 37.55 45.19 -25.46
C GLU A 126 39.03 44.83 -25.24
N GLN A 127 39.46 43.67 -25.79
CA GLN A 127 40.84 43.19 -25.73
C GLN A 127 41.85 44.15 -26.38
N ARG A 128 41.42 44.87 -27.43
CA ARG A 128 42.29 45.78 -28.21
C ARG A 128 42.37 47.20 -27.63
N HIS A 129 41.33 47.70 -26.93
CA HIS A 129 41.20 49.14 -26.65
C HIS A 129 40.91 49.53 -25.18
N GLY A 130 40.85 48.59 -24.24
CA GLY A 130 40.99 48.89 -22.79
C GLY A 130 39.98 49.87 -22.18
N GLY A 131 38.73 49.91 -22.66
CA GLY A 131 37.62 50.63 -22.03
C GLY A 131 37.58 52.17 -22.21
N GLN A 132 38.40 52.76 -23.09
CA GLN A 132 38.52 54.22 -23.18
C GLN A 132 37.48 54.96 -24.05
N ALA A 133 36.56 54.28 -24.74
CA ALA A 133 35.51 54.94 -25.50
C ALA A 133 34.17 54.96 -24.74
N ALA A 134 33.64 56.15 -24.41
CA ALA A 134 32.28 56.31 -23.89
C ALA A 134 31.23 55.69 -24.83
N GLU A 135 31.48 55.76 -26.14
CA GLU A 135 30.70 55.11 -27.20
C GLU A 135 30.75 53.56 -27.11
N PHE A 136 31.86 52.95 -26.68
CA PHE A 136 31.97 51.48 -26.51
C PHE A 136 31.17 51.00 -25.29
N ARG A 137 31.21 51.73 -24.17
CA ARG A 137 30.36 51.44 -23.00
C ARG A 137 28.87 51.49 -23.34
N GLN A 138 28.48 52.43 -24.21
CA GLN A 138 27.11 52.51 -24.71
C GLN A 138 26.74 51.28 -25.56
N VAL A 139 27.63 50.83 -26.45
CA VAL A 139 27.42 49.61 -27.24
C VAL A 139 27.31 48.37 -26.36
N VAL A 140 28.18 48.20 -25.35
CA VAL A 140 28.11 47.07 -24.39
C VAL A 140 26.79 47.10 -23.60
N ALA A 141 26.32 48.29 -23.19
CA ALA A 141 25.04 48.44 -22.50
C ALA A 141 23.84 48.10 -23.40
N GLU A 142 23.87 48.53 -24.67
CA GLU A 142 22.83 48.21 -25.67
C GLU A 142 22.79 46.70 -25.98
N VAL A 143 23.96 46.04 -26.11
CA VAL A 143 24.06 44.58 -26.31
C VAL A 143 23.62 43.82 -25.06
N SER A 144 24.01 44.27 -23.86
CA SER A 144 23.55 43.67 -22.59
C SER A 144 22.03 43.71 -22.47
N SER A 145 21.42 44.86 -22.76
CA SER A 145 19.96 45.01 -22.71
C SER A 145 19.24 44.10 -23.71
N LEU A 146 19.84 43.87 -24.89
CA LEU A 146 19.29 42.94 -25.88
C LEU A 146 19.39 41.49 -25.41
N VAL A 147 20.52 41.11 -24.79
CA VAL A 147 20.73 39.78 -24.18
C VAL A 147 19.79 39.55 -22.98
N ASP A 148 19.51 40.59 -22.19
CA ASP A 148 18.55 40.55 -21.09
C ASP A 148 17.13 40.25 -21.59
N ARG A 149 16.70 40.92 -22.65
CA ARG A 149 15.40 40.65 -23.28
C ARG A 149 15.34 39.25 -23.86
N TYR A 150 16.40 38.81 -24.54
CA TYR A 150 16.47 37.47 -25.11
C TYR A 150 16.40 36.38 -24.03
N HIS A 151 17.09 36.57 -22.90
CA HIS A 151 17.00 35.68 -21.75
C HIS A 151 15.58 35.60 -21.19
N ALA A 152 14.96 36.76 -20.94
CA ALA A 152 13.62 36.82 -20.36
C ALA A 152 12.57 36.16 -21.25
N GLU A 153 12.67 36.33 -22.57
CA GLU A 153 11.76 35.69 -23.53
C GLU A 153 12.00 34.17 -23.62
N THR A 154 13.25 33.72 -23.62
CA THR A 154 13.61 32.28 -23.65
C THR A 154 13.20 31.57 -22.36
N GLU A 155 13.37 32.23 -21.21
CA GLU A 155 12.96 31.74 -19.90
C GLU A 155 11.44 31.66 -19.80
N ALA A 156 10.71 32.70 -20.24
CA ALA A 156 9.25 32.68 -20.33
C ALA A 156 8.75 31.57 -21.26
N LEU A 157 9.39 31.37 -22.42
CA LEU A 157 9.04 30.29 -23.35
C LEU A 157 9.24 28.91 -22.69
N SER A 158 10.33 28.72 -21.97
CA SER A 158 10.63 27.48 -21.23
C SER A 158 9.59 27.19 -20.15
N GLU A 159 9.26 28.18 -19.32
CA GLU A 159 8.21 28.04 -18.30
C GLU A 159 6.84 27.72 -18.90
N MET A 160 6.52 28.27 -20.08
CA MET A 160 5.29 27.97 -20.79
C MET A 160 5.28 26.55 -21.36
N PHE A 161 6.38 26.08 -21.94
CA PHE A 161 6.49 24.70 -22.43
C PHE A 161 6.36 23.69 -21.28
N ILE A 162 6.96 23.96 -20.12
CA ILE A 162 6.81 23.11 -18.94
C ILE A 162 5.34 23.04 -18.50
N ARG A 163 4.66 24.18 -18.40
CA ARG A 163 3.24 24.23 -18.03
C ARG A 163 2.35 23.54 -19.06
N TRP A 164 2.63 23.71 -20.35
CA TRP A 164 1.89 23.10 -21.44
C TRP A 164 2.10 21.57 -21.49
N ASP A 165 3.34 21.09 -21.35
CA ASP A 165 3.65 19.67 -21.29
C ASP A 165 3.04 18.99 -20.05
N GLN A 166 3.02 19.69 -18.91
CA GLN A 166 2.30 19.26 -17.71
C GLN A 166 0.79 19.16 -17.95
N ALA A 167 0.19 20.15 -18.64
CA ALA A 167 -1.23 20.15 -18.97
C ALA A 167 -1.59 19.01 -19.96
N LEU A 168 -0.79 18.81 -21.01
CA LEU A 168 -0.94 17.70 -21.97
C LEU A 168 -0.80 16.34 -21.30
N THR A 169 0.20 16.20 -20.42
CA THR A 169 0.41 14.99 -19.63
C THR A 169 -0.76 14.74 -18.68
N ALA A 170 -1.35 15.79 -18.08
CA ALA A 170 -2.56 15.67 -17.27
C ALA A 170 -3.79 15.24 -18.10
N ILE A 171 -3.86 15.67 -19.36
CA ILE A 171 -4.91 15.30 -20.32
C ILE A 171 -4.75 13.84 -20.79
N GLU A 172 -3.52 13.37 -21.02
CA GLU A 172 -3.21 11.96 -21.34
C GLU A 172 -3.53 11.00 -20.19
N ARG A 173 -3.40 11.47 -18.96
CA ARG A 173 -3.65 10.68 -17.74
C ARG A 173 -5.13 10.59 -17.38
N ARG A 174 -6.05 10.77 -18.34
CA ARG A 174 -7.51 10.67 -18.12
C ARG A 174 -8.04 9.23 -18.00
N ASP A 175 -7.15 8.24 -17.84
CA ASP A 175 -7.49 6.91 -17.32
C ASP A 175 -7.59 6.83 -15.80
N VAL A 176 -7.38 7.92 -15.06
CA VAL A 176 -6.93 7.79 -13.67
C VAL A 176 -7.94 8.36 -12.67
N ALA A 177 -8.92 7.54 -12.27
CA ALA A 177 -9.66 7.76 -11.03
C ALA A 177 -8.67 8.00 -9.87
N TYR A 178 -9.00 8.90 -8.93
CA TYR A 178 -8.12 9.21 -7.78
C TYR A 178 -7.60 7.92 -7.13
N GLY A 179 -6.31 7.88 -6.85
CA GLY A 179 -5.62 6.70 -6.32
C GLY A 179 -4.91 5.84 -7.39
N TYR A 180 -5.44 5.70 -8.61
CA TYR A 180 -4.68 5.00 -9.66
C TYR A 180 -3.43 5.82 -10.03
N ARG A 181 -2.31 5.17 -10.34
CA ARG A 181 -1.08 5.81 -10.82
C ARG A 181 -0.51 4.92 -11.90
N VAL A 182 -0.36 5.46 -13.10
CA VAL A 182 0.21 4.73 -14.22
C VAL A 182 1.67 4.41 -13.90
N PRO A 183 2.10 3.14 -13.92
CA PRO A 183 3.49 2.79 -13.74
C PRO A 183 4.36 3.49 -14.78
N LYS A 184 5.55 3.95 -14.39
CA LYS A 184 6.51 4.52 -15.33
C LYS A 184 6.93 3.42 -16.31
N LYS A 185 6.69 3.62 -17.61
CA LYS A 185 7.26 2.75 -18.64
C LYS A 185 8.75 3.06 -18.74
N LEU A 186 9.58 2.05 -18.55
CA LEU A 186 11.02 2.14 -18.79
C LEU A 186 11.28 1.78 -20.25
N GLU A 187 11.99 2.65 -20.95
CA GLU A 187 12.54 2.36 -22.27
C GLU A 187 13.96 1.83 -22.07
N ASP A 188 14.12 0.51 -22.16
CA ASP A 188 15.44 -0.11 -22.13
C ASP A 188 15.89 -0.39 -23.58
N PRO A 189 17.08 0.09 -23.99
CA PRO A 189 17.56 -0.09 -25.34
C PRO A 189 17.87 -1.57 -25.60
N ASP A 190 17.46 -2.05 -26.78
CA ASP A 190 17.87 -3.35 -27.29
C ASP A 190 19.38 -3.38 -27.60
N TYR A 191 19.92 -4.56 -27.89
CA TYR A 191 21.31 -4.72 -28.32
C TYR A 191 21.62 -3.86 -29.55
N SER A 192 22.81 -3.26 -29.59
CA SER A 192 23.27 -2.52 -30.77
C SER A 192 23.44 -3.45 -31.99
N PRO A 193 23.44 -2.93 -33.24
CA PRO A 193 23.68 -3.76 -34.42
C PRO A 193 24.98 -4.58 -34.35
N GLU A 194 26.04 -4.00 -33.77
CA GLU A 194 27.33 -4.65 -33.55
C GLU A 194 27.21 -5.80 -32.53
N GLN A 195 26.50 -5.57 -31.43
CA GLN A 195 26.23 -6.59 -30.43
C GLN A 195 25.39 -7.74 -31.00
N LEU A 196 24.37 -7.44 -31.81
CA LEU A 196 23.57 -8.46 -32.50
C LEU A 196 24.42 -9.29 -33.47
N GLN A 197 25.32 -8.65 -34.22
CA GLN A 197 26.25 -9.34 -35.11
C GLN A 197 27.20 -10.26 -34.34
N ASN A 198 27.80 -9.78 -33.24
CA ASN A 198 28.66 -10.60 -32.40
C ASN A 198 27.90 -11.79 -31.81
N ARG A 199 26.68 -11.58 -31.29
CA ARG A 199 25.83 -12.66 -30.77
C ARG A 199 25.56 -13.75 -31.82
N GLN A 200 25.40 -13.39 -33.10
CA GLN A 200 25.23 -14.35 -34.19
C GLN A 200 26.51 -15.15 -34.47
N GLN A 201 27.66 -14.48 -34.49
CA GLN A 201 28.96 -15.11 -34.75
C GLN A 201 29.41 -16.01 -33.58
N SER A 202 29.09 -15.59 -32.36
CA SER A 202 29.45 -16.25 -31.10
C SER A 202 28.28 -17.06 -30.52
N ALA A 203 27.42 -17.64 -31.36
CA ALA A 203 26.20 -18.34 -30.91
C ALA A 203 26.46 -19.46 -29.88
N ARG A 204 27.58 -20.18 -30.02
CA ARG A 204 28.01 -21.20 -29.03
C ARG A 204 28.18 -20.61 -27.64
N LEU A 205 28.81 -19.43 -27.55
CA LEU A 205 29.01 -18.71 -26.29
C LEU A 205 27.68 -18.17 -25.75
N VAL A 206 26.81 -17.63 -26.62
CA VAL A 206 25.47 -17.17 -26.20
C VAL A 206 24.69 -18.31 -25.53
N CYS A 207 24.73 -19.52 -26.10
CA CYS A 207 24.08 -20.69 -25.50
C CYS A 207 24.64 -21.03 -24.12
N LEU A 208 25.97 -21.02 -23.96
CA LEU A 208 26.61 -21.27 -22.66
C LEU A 208 26.21 -20.22 -21.62
N VAL A 209 26.30 -18.94 -21.94
CA VAL A 209 25.95 -17.84 -21.03
C VAL A 209 24.48 -17.92 -20.62
N ASN A 210 23.57 -18.16 -21.58
CA ASN A 210 22.16 -18.31 -21.28
C ASN A 210 21.87 -19.53 -20.40
N ALA A 211 22.63 -20.62 -20.54
CA ALA A 211 22.51 -21.76 -19.65
C ALA A 211 22.88 -21.39 -18.20
N PHE A 212 23.99 -20.66 -17.99
CA PHE A 212 24.36 -20.17 -16.65
C PHE A 212 23.29 -19.24 -16.06
N ARG A 213 22.76 -18.29 -16.84
CA ARG A 213 21.65 -17.40 -16.42
C ARG A 213 20.39 -18.17 -16.04
N SER A 214 20.06 -19.23 -16.78
CA SER A 214 18.81 -19.97 -16.62
C SER A 214 18.86 -21.06 -15.56
N ILE A 215 20.00 -21.74 -15.39
CA ILE A 215 20.11 -22.97 -14.58
C ILE A 215 21.31 -22.97 -13.62
N GLY A 216 22.18 -21.96 -13.68
CA GLY A 216 23.37 -21.85 -12.81
C GLY A 216 23.02 -21.94 -11.34
N HIS A 217 21.85 -21.41 -10.95
CA HIS A 217 21.30 -21.46 -9.60
C HIS A 217 21.21 -22.88 -8.98
N ARG A 218 21.14 -23.94 -9.81
CA ARG A 218 21.11 -25.34 -9.35
C ARG A 218 22.48 -25.90 -8.98
N ALA A 219 23.56 -25.26 -9.43
CA ALA A 219 24.94 -25.65 -9.14
C ALA A 219 25.53 -24.88 -7.94
N THR A 220 24.86 -23.81 -7.51
CA THR A 220 25.29 -22.87 -6.46
C THR A 220 25.37 -23.50 -5.06
N ASP A 221 26.33 -23.06 -4.26
CA ASP A 221 26.48 -23.46 -2.86
C ASP A 221 25.57 -22.68 -1.89
N LEU A 222 24.27 -22.98 -1.93
CA LEU A 222 23.27 -22.25 -1.16
C LEU A 222 23.02 -22.82 0.25
N ASP A 223 23.18 -24.13 0.45
CA ASP A 223 22.82 -24.79 1.72
C ASP A 223 23.98 -24.72 2.73
N PRO A 224 23.82 -23.98 3.86
CA PRO A 224 24.83 -23.92 4.90
C PRO A 224 25.06 -25.29 5.58
N LEU A 225 24.07 -26.19 5.56
CA LEU A 225 24.14 -27.51 6.20
C LEU A 225 24.66 -28.63 5.29
N LYS A 226 24.81 -28.37 3.99
CA LYS A 226 25.22 -29.37 2.98
C LYS A 226 24.38 -30.66 3.03
N LEU A 227 23.09 -30.53 3.37
CA LEU A 227 22.12 -31.62 3.37
C LEU A 227 21.69 -31.98 1.95
N GLN A 228 21.65 -31.00 1.05
CA GLN A 228 21.31 -31.23 -0.35
C GLN A 228 22.52 -31.76 -1.14
N SER A 229 22.32 -32.87 -1.85
CA SER A 229 23.34 -33.41 -2.77
C SER A 229 23.37 -32.60 -4.07
N ARG A 230 24.53 -32.03 -4.41
CA ARG A 230 24.72 -31.38 -5.71
C ARG A 230 24.85 -32.42 -6.81
N GLN A 231 24.03 -32.28 -7.86
CA GLN A 231 24.16 -33.07 -9.07
C GLN A 231 24.98 -32.29 -10.09
N ALA A 232 25.77 -32.99 -10.90
CA ALA A 232 26.37 -32.37 -12.08
C ALA A 232 25.25 -31.85 -13.00
N ILE A 233 25.39 -30.63 -13.51
CA ILE A 233 24.43 -30.00 -14.42
C ILE A 233 25.04 -30.01 -15.83
N PRO A 234 24.67 -30.96 -16.71
CA PRO A 234 25.28 -31.10 -18.03
C PRO A 234 25.13 -29.86 -18.91
N GLU A 235 24.14 -29.02 -18.67
CA GLU A 235 23.88 -27.76 -19.39
C GLU A 235 24.94 -26.69 -19.12
N LEU A 236 25.72 -26.80 -18.05
CA LEU A 236 26.78 -25.85 -17.71
C LEU A 236 28.15 -26.26 -18.27
N ASP A 237 28.27 -27.43 -18.89
CA ASP A 237 29.52 -27.92 -19.49
C ASP A 237 29.80 -27.21 -20.83
N PRO A 238 30.91 -26.44 -20.97
CA PRO A 238 31.28 -25.78 -22.23
C PRO A 238 31.41 -26.75 -23.42
N ALA A 239 31.82 -28.00 -23.17
CA ALA A 239 31.99 -29.01 -24.22
C ALA A 239 30.65 -29.34 -24.91
N ARG A 240 29.52 -29.19 -24.20
CA ARG A 240 28.16 -29.38 -24.76
C ARG A 240 27.88 -28.43 -25.93
N TYR A 241 28.47 -27.24 -25.91
CA TYR A 241 28.29 -26.21 -26.93
C TYR A 241 29.45 -26.18 -27.93
N GLY A 242 30.36 -27.16 -27.89
CA GLY A 242 31.52 -27.23 -28.77
C GLY A 242 32.61 -26.22 -28.42
N ILE A 243 32.69 -25.77 -27.16
CA ILE A 243 33.79 -24.94 -26.63
C ILE A 243 34.68 -25.87 -25.81
N VAL A 244 35.72 -26.41 -26.45
CA VAL A 244 36.61 -27.43 -25.88
C VAL A 244 38.03 -26.93 -25.62
N ASP A 245 38.47 -25.91 -26.38
CA ASP A 245 39.78 -25.29 -26.18
C ASP A 245 39.64 -24.16 -25.14
N PRO A 246 40.26 -24.28 -23.94
CA PRO A 246 40.18 -23.25 -22.90
C PRO A 246 40.83 -21.92 -23.34
N HIS A 247 41.66 -21.91 -24.37
CA HIS A 247 42.33 -20.72 -24.90
C HIS A 247 41.61 -20.09 -26.10
N GLU A 248 40.50 -20.69 -26.57
CA GLU A 248 39.64 -20.09 -27.60
C GLU A 248 39.17 -18.71 -27.11
N ARG A 249 39.33 -17.68 -27.95
CA ARG A 249 38.99 -16.29 -27.61
C ARG A 249 37.64 -15.92 -28.20
N PHE A 250 36.83 -15.24 -27.41
CA PHE A 250 35.53 -14.72 -27.82
C PHE A 250 35.44 -13.23 -27.52
N ASP A 251 34.74 -12.50 -28.39
CA ASP A 251 34.24 -11.16 -28.07
C ASP A 251 32.98 -11.30 -27.21
N VAL A 252 33.01 -10.77 -25.99
CA VAL A 252 31.91 -10.83 -25.02
C VAL A 252 30.94 -9.65 -25.16
N ASN A 253 31.21 -8.66 -26.02
CA ASN A 253 30.36 -7.49 -26.18
C ASN A 253 28.92 -7.86 -26.56
N GLY A 254 27.95 -7.45 -25.75
CA GLY A 254 26.53 -7.79 -25.95
C GLY A 254 26.17 -9.24 -25.62
N ILE A 255 27.09 -10.03 -25.07
CA ILE A 255 26.87 -11.42 -24.66
C ILE A 255 26.98 -11.54 -23.14
N LEU A 256 28.08 -11.08 -22.56
CA LEU A 256 28.41 -11.15 -21.13
C LEU A 256 28.96 -9.79 -20.67
N SER A 257 28.33 -9.20 -19.65
CA SER A 257 28.62 -7.84 -19.18
C SER A 257 29.70 -7.82 -18.10
N ILE A 258 30.88 -8.34 -18.42
CA ILE A 258 32.08 -8.29 -17.57
C ILE A 258 33.00 -7.15 -18.02
N ALA A 259 33.43 -6.29 -17.10
CA ALA A 259 34.43 -5.26 -17.40
C ALA A 259 35.84 -5.86 -17.35
N ALA A 260 36.60 -5.72 -18.44
CA ALA A 260 38.05 -5.92 -18.40
C ALA A 260 38.74 -4.66 -17.88
N ASP A 261 39.84 -4.81 -17.13
CA ASP A 261 40.57 -3.69 -16.52
C ASP A 261 41.14 -2.71 -17.56
N ASP A 262 41.35 -3.17 -18.79
CA ASP A 262 41.84 -2.40 -19.94
C ASP A 262 40.72 -1.94 -20.90
N GLY A 263 39.46 -2.24 -20.59
CA GLY A 263 38.31 -1.96 -21.46
C GLY A 263 38.17 -2.92 -22.66
N SER A 264 38.96 -3.99 -22.72
CA SER A 264 38.84 -5.04 -23.75
C SER A 264 37.51 -5.80 -23.62
N THR A 265 36.93 -6.16 -24.76
CA THR A 265 35.76 -7.05 -24.83
C THR A 265 36.15 -8.47 -25.23
N THR A 266 37.44 -8.82 -25.31
CA THR A 266 37.89 -10.16 -25.68
C THR A 266 38.38 -10.95 -24.47
N ALA A 267 37.82 -12.14 -24.25
CA ALA A 267 38.22 -13.06 -23.17
C ALA A 267 38.38 -14.49 -23.69
N THR A 268 39.21 -15.28 -23.02
CA THR A 268 39.36 -16.73 -23.30
C THR A 268 38.20 -17.53 -22.74
N ALA A 269 37.93 -18.70 -23.30
CA ALA A 269 36.90 -19.62 -22.82
C ALA A 269 37.05 -19.95 -21.33
N ALA A 270 38.30 -20.11 -20.85
CA ALA A 270 38.60 -20.33 -19.44
C ALA A 270 38.18 -19.13 -18.56
N GLU A 271 38.60 -17.92 -18.92
CA GLU A 271 38.24 -16.69 -18.18
C GLU A 271 36.73 -16.46 -18.13
N ILE A 272 36.04 -16.75 -19.24
CA ILE A 272 34.58 -16.66 -19.33
C ILE A 272 33.92 -17.68 -18.41
N PHE A 273 34.36 -18.94 -18.44
CA PHE A 273 33.79 -20.00 -17.61
C PHE A 273 34.03 -19.74 -16.11
N GLU A 274 35.22 -19.26 -15.74
CA GLU A 274 35.53 -18.84 -14.37
C GLU A 274 34.62 -17.70 -13.91
N ALA A 275 34.43 -16.68 -14.76
CA ALA A 275 33.53 -15.57 -14.45
C ALA A 275 32.07 -16.03 -14.29
N LEU A 276 31.55 -16.81 -15.23
CA LEU A 276 30.18 -17.36 -15.17
C LEU A 276 29.98 -18.23 -13.92
N SER A 277 30.96 -19.07 -13.59
CA SER A 277 30.91 -19.92 -12.39
C SER A 277 30.95 -19.10 -11.10
N ALA A 278 31.77 -18.04 -11.04
CA ALA A 278 31.83 -17.15 -9.89
C ALA A 278 30.53 -16.36 -9.69
N ILE A 279 29.92 -15.88 -10.78
CA ILE A 279 28.69 -15.07 -10.76
C ILE A 279 27.46 -15.93 -10.41
N TYR A 280 27.28 -17.06 -11.11
CA TYR A 280 26.03 -17.80 -11.08
C TYR A 280 26.07 -19.07 -10.21
N CYS A 281 27.26 -19.54 -9.81
CA CYS A 281 27.44 -20.80 -9.08
C CYS A 281 28.18 -20.65 -7.73
N GLY A 282 28.33 -19.41 -7.22
CA GLY A 282 29.01 -19.08 -5.96
C GLY A 282 28.17 -19.35 -4.70
N HIS A 283 28.02 -18.33 -3.85
CA HIS A 283 27.18 -18.36 -2.63
C HIS A 283 25.84 -17.63 -2.80
N VAL A 284 25.64 -17.03 -3.97
CA VAL A 284 24.42 -16.35 -4.39
C VAL A 284 23.96 -16.98 -5.71
N ALA A 285 22.66 -17.14 -5.86
CA ALA A 285 22.03 -17.59 -7.09
C ALA A 285 20.90 -16.67 -7.49
N PHE A 286 20.59 -16.65 -8.79
CA PHE A 286 19.58 -15.77 -9.36
C PHE A 286 18.60 -16.58 -10.22
N GLU A 287 17.30 -16.34 -10.03
CA GLU A 287 16.25 -16.79 -10.94
C GLU A 287 15.52 -15.55 -11.49
N PHE A 288 15.74 -15.24 -12.77
CA PHE A 288 15.09 -14.11 -13.45
C PHE A 288 14.68 -14.42 -14.89
N GLU A 289 15.14 -15.53 -15.49
CA GLU A 289 14.83 -15.87 -16.88
C GLU A 289 13.34 -16.21 -17.12
N HIS A 290 12.57 -16.50 -16.07
CA HIS A 290 11.11 -16.66 -16.16
C HIS A 290 10.36 -15.33 -16.37
N ILE A 291 11.02 -14.19 -16.18
CA ILE A 291 10.43 -12.86 -16.42
C ILE A 291 10.13 -12.72 -17.94
N PRO A 292 8.89 -12.37 -18.33
CA PRO A 292 8.53 -12.27 -19.74
C PRO A 292 9.20 -11.08 -20.44
N GLU A 293 9.42 -9.97 -19.72
CA GLU A 293 10.01 -8.75 -20.25
C GLU A 293 11.52 -8.90 -20.47
N MET A 294 11.95 -8.79 -21.73
CA MET A 294 13.36 -8.90 -22.09
C MET A 294 14.22 -7.79 -21.45
N ALA A 295 13.67 -6.59 -21.35
CA ALA A 295 14.31 -5.45 -20.69
C ALA A 295 14.75 -5.78 -19.25
N GLU A 296 13.84 -6.33 -18.45
CA GLU A 296 14.10 -6.73 -17.06
C GLU A 296 15.14 -7.83 -16.96
N LYS A 297 15.06 -8.85 -17.83
CA LYS A 297 16.05 -9.93 -17.88
C LYS A 297 17.44 -9.44 -18.24
N LYS A 298 17.52 -8.59 -19.27
CA LYS A 298 18.77 -7.99 -19.73
C LYS A 298 19.38 -7.13 -18.63
N TRP A 299 18.59 -6.26 -18.00
CA TRP A 299 19.05 -5.45 -16.89
C TRP A 299 19.55 -6.31 -15.74
N PHE A 300 18.82 -7.36 -15.38
CA PHE A 300 19.21 -8.22 -14.27
C PHE A 300 20.55 -8.91 -14.56
N ALA A 301 20.70 -9.51 -15.74
CA ALA A 301 21.94 -10.11 -16.20
C ALA A 301 23.10 -9.10 -16.23
N ASP A 302 22.91 -7.95 -16.86
CA ASP A 302 23.94 -6.91 -16.97
C ASP A 302 24.35 -6.39 -15.60
N TYR A 303 23.39 -6.18 -14.69
CA TYR A 303 23.65 -5.66 -13.36
C TYR A 303 24.45 -6.66 -12.53
N VAL A 304 24.05 -7.94 -12.48
CA VAL A 304 24.81 -8.94 -11.69
C VAL A 304 26.17 -9.26 -12.29
N GLU A 305 26.30 -9.22 -13.61
CA GLU A 305 27.57 -9.48 -14.30
C GLU A 305 28.56 -8.32 -14.13
N SER A 306 28.10 -7.08 -14.28
CA SER A 306 28.96 -5.89 -14.18
C SER A 306 29.37 -5.57 -12.74
N THR A 307 28.48 -5.82 -11.78
CA THR A 307 28.78 -5.62 -10.35
C THR A 307 29.54 -6.77 -9.73
N SER A 308 29.72 -7.89 -10.45
CA SER A 308 30.39 -9.10 -9.93
C SER A 308 31.79 -8.85 -9.41
N ARG A 309 32.52 -7.90 -10.03
CA ARG A 309 33.89 -7.50 -9.70
C ARG A 309 33.99 -6.24 -8.82
N GLU A 310 32.86 -5.71 -8.32
CA GLU A 310 32.92 -4.64 -7.30
C GLU A 310 33.83 -5.12 -6.14
N GLY A 311 34.78 -4.27 -5.76
CA GLY A 311 35.83 -4.62 -4.78
C GLY A 311 35.26 -4.99 -3.40
N GLU A 312 36.13 -5.50 -2.53
CA GLU A 312 35.74 -5.86 -1.17
C GLU A 312 34.99 -4.71 -0.47
N LEU A 313 34.01 -5.07 0.37
CA LEU A 313 33.30 -4.10 1.21
C LEU A 313 34.32 -3.29 2.02
N ASP A 314 34.04 -1.99 2.17
CA ASP A 314 34.89 -1.13 2.97
C ASP A 314 34.99 -1.62 4.43
N ALA A 315 36.13 -1.30 5.06
CA ALA A 315 36.41 -1.76 6.42
C ALA A 315 35.38 -1.26 7.45
N ALA A 316 34.75 -0.09 7.22
CA ALA A 316 33.74 0.44 8.13
C ALA A 316 32.45 -0.38 8.08
N LYS A 317 32.06 -0.85 6.90
CA LYS A 317 30.90 -1.71 6.68
C LYS A 317 31.13 -3.11 7.20
N LYS A 318 32.31 -3.70 6.96
CA LYS A 318 32.73 -4.97 7.58
C LYS A 318 32.69 -4.88 9.12
N ARG A 319 33.19 -3.77 9.69
CA ARG A 319 33.12 -3.50 11.14
C ARG A 319 31.68 -3.37 11.64
N ARG A 320 30.81 -2.65 10.92
CA ARG A 320 29.38 -2.53 11.27
C ARG A 320 28.67 -3.88 11.29
N PHE A 321 28.90 -4.72 10.28
CA PHE A 321 28.34 -6.07 10.23
C PHE A 321 28.85 -6.92 11.39
N HIS A 322 30.15 -6.83 11.70
CA HIS A 322 30.71 -7.47 12.87
C HIS A 322 30.04 -6.97 14.15
N GLU A 323 29.87 -5.67 14.37
CA GLU A 323 29.23 -5.13 15.57
C GLU A 323 27.80 -5.65 15.77
N LEU A 324 27.01 -5.71 14.70
CA LEU A 324 25.65 -6.26 14.72
C LEU A 324 25.66 -7.76 15.07
N LEU A 325 26.55 -8.53 14.44
CA LEU A 325 26.66 -9.97 14.65
C LEU A 325 27.33 -10.33 15.98
N ALA A 326 28.29 -9.55 16.46
CA ALA A 326 29.03 -9.78 17.70
C ALA A 326 28.13 -9.62 18.93
N ARG A 327 27.11 -8.76 18.86
CA ARG A 327 25.99 -8.72 19.83
C ARG A 327 25.17 -10.03 19.87
N ARG A 328 25.52 -11.00 19.02
CA ARG A 328 24.96 -12.35 18.89
C ARG A 328 26.04 -13.45 18.95
N SER A 329 27.31 -13.14 19.28
CA SER A 329 28.42 -14.12 19.30
C SER A 329 29.02 -14.36 20.70
N PRO A 330 29.37 -15.62 21.07
CA PRO A 330 30.21 -15.97 22.22
C PRO A 330 31.62 -15.39 22.20
N ALA A 331 32.23 -15.25 23.39
CA ALA A 331 33.69 -15.34 23.51
C ALA A 331 34.15 -16.77 23.14
N ALA A 332 35.25 -16.89 22.38
CA ALA A 332 35.79 -18.19 21.97
C ALA A 332 36.28 -19.02 23.18
N PRO A 333 36.03 -20.33 23.25
CA PRO A 333 36.61 -21.17 24.29
C PRO A 333 38.13 -21.24 24.11
N LYS A 334 38.89 -20.78 25.12
CA LYS A 334 40.34 -20.98 25.18
C LYS A 334 40.66 -22.45 25.50
N HIS A 335 41.10 -23.18 24.47
CA HIS A 335 41.76 -24.49 24.52
C HIS A 335 40.96 -25.71 25.05
N THR A 336 41.32 -26.82 24.40
CA THR A 336 40.92 -28.24 24.41
C THR A 336 40.43 -28.85 25.74
N LEU A 337 39.45 -29.76 25.61
CA LEU A 337 38.99 -30.76 26.61
C LEU A 337 38.18 -30.23 27.81
N THR A 338 36.94 -29.78 27.58
CA THR A 338 35.73 -30.22 28.31
C THR A 338 34.49 -29.72 27.54
N ILE A 339 33.75 -30.63 26.90
CA ILE A 339 32.46 -30.34 26.25
C ILE A 339 31.41 -30.23 27.36
N THR A 340 31.34 -29.10 28.04
CA THR A 340 30.12 -28.62 28.71
C THR A 340 30.33 -27.16 29.15
N LEU A 341 29.40 -26.29 28.75
CA LEU A 341 29.15 -24.96 29.33
C LEU A 341 30.20 -23.85 29.06
N ALA A 342 30.25 -23.30 27.84
CA ALA A 342 30.54 -21.86 27.62
C ALA A 342 30.41 -21.48 26.14
N ALA A 343 29.28 -20.91 25.72
CA ALA A 343 29.17 -20.19 24.46
C ALA A 343 28.04 -19.13 24.55
N ALA A 344 28.36 -17.84 24.43
CA ALA A 344 27.44 -16.72 24.61
C ALA A 344 27.05 -15.94 23.34
N ALA A 345 26.01 -16.30 22.59
CA ALA A 345 25.34 -15.30 21.75
C ALA A 345 24.75 -14.19 22.63
N VAL A 346 25.25 -12.93 22.59
CA VAL A 346 25.03 -12.02 23.75
C VAL A 346 23.55 -11.81 24.13
N PHE A 347 22.65 -11.50 23.19
CA PHE A 347 21.20 -11.38 23.50
C PHE A 347 20.48 -12.72 23.69
N ASP A 348 20.57 -13.66 22.75
CA ASP A 348 19.84 -14.92 22.85
C ASP A 348 20.32 -15.80 24.02
N ASN A 349 21.61 -15.77 24.35
CA ASN A 349 22.14 -16.41 25.56
C ASN A 349 21.72 -15.65 26.82
N PHE A 350 21.68 -14.32 26.80
CA PHE A 350 21.13 -13.55 27.91
C PHE A 350 19.67 -13.96 28.16
N MET A 351 18.88 -14.08 27.10
CA MET A 351 17.51 -14.58 27.14
C MET A 351 17.45 -16.00 27.70
N GLN A 352 18.29 -16.92 27.22
CA GLN A 352 18.36 -18.29 27.73
C GLN A 352 18.72 -18.34 29.23
N LYS A 353 19.64 -17.50 29.68
CA LYS A 353 20.11 -17.46 31.08
C LYS A 353 19.08 -16.84 32.03
N LYS A 354 18.47 -15.72 31.63
CA LYS A 354 17.56 -14.93 32.49
C LYS A 354 16.10 -15.34 32.35
N PHE A 355 15.72 -15.87 31.19
CA PHE A 355 14.35 -16.23 30.81
C PHE A 355 14.28 -17.63 30.18
N GLY A 356 15.02 -18.60 30.73
CA GLY A 356 15.17 -19.93 30.11
C GLY A 356 13.90 -20.76 29.93
N GLN A 357 12.77 -20.33 30.51
CA GLN A 357 11.45 -20.96 30.34
C GLN A 357 10.57 -20.23 29.30
N VAL A 358 11.05 -19.14 28.71
CA VAL A 358 10.31 -18.36 27.73
C VAL A 358 10.66 -18.81 26.31
N LYS A 359 9.62 -19.11 25.53
CA LYS A 359 9.73 -19.34 24.08
C LYS A 359 9.97 -17.99 23.40
N ARG A 360 11.16 -17.79 22.83
CA ARG A 360 11.56 -16.52 22.21
C ARG A 360 11.60 -16.57 20.68
N TYR A 361 11.74 -17.76 20.11
CA TYR A 361 11.89 -17.97 18.67
C TYR A 361 13.07 -17.20 18.08
N GLY A 362 14.24 -17.37 18.69
CA GLY A 362 15.47 -16.62 18.42
C GLY A 362 15.97 -16.74 16.98
N LEU A 363 16.93 -15.88 16.65
CA LEU A 363 17.54 -15.80 15.30
C LEU A 363 18.79 -16.67 15.14
N GLU A 364 19.14 -17.48 16.15
CA GLU A 364 20.35 -18.31 16.15
C GLU A 364 20.35 -19.31 14.96
N GLY A 365 21.33 -19.18 14.07
CA GLY A 365 21.43 -19.90 12.79
C GLY A 365 20.94 -19.13 11.56
N ALA A 366 20.40 -17.92 11.76
CA ALA A 366 19.90 -17.02 10.72
C ALA A 366 20.25 -15.54 10.98
N GLU A 367 21.33 -15.28 11.72
CA GLU A 367 21.73 -13.94 12.19
C GLU A 367 22.00 -12.95 11.06
N SER A 368 22.36 -13.43 9.87
CA SER A 368 22.53 -12.62 8.66
C SER A 368 21.25 -11.91 8.19
N ALA A 369 20.07 -12.28 8.68
CA ALA A 369 18.84 -11.51 8.45
C ALA A 369 18.91 -10.07 9.01
N ILE A 370 19.67 -9.85 10.09
CA ILE A 370 19.91 -8.50 10.63
C ILE A 370 20.75 -7.67 9.65
N VAL A 371 21.77 -8.29 9.06
CA VAL A 371 22.61 -7.64 8.02
C VAL A 371 21.76 -7.29 6.81
N ALA A 372 20.87 -8.19 6.40
CA ALA A 372 19.96 -7.94 5.28
C ALA A 372 19.09 -6.70 5.50
N LEU A 373 18.46 -6.58 6.68
CA LEU A 373 17.61 -5.43 7.01
C LEU A 373 18.40 -4.14 7.22
N ASP A 374 19.57 -4.22 7.85
CA ASP A 374 20.41 -3.06 8.07
C ASP A 374 20.92 -2.46 6.76
N GLU A 375 21.36 -3.30 5.82
CA GLU A 375 21.75 -2.87 4.47
C GLU A 375 20.56 -2.24 3.75
N LEU A 376 19.38 -2.88 3.80
CA LEU A 376 18.17 -2.35 3.17
C LEU A 376 17.80 -0.96 3.72
N PHE A 377 17.82 -0.79 5.04
CA PHE A 377 17.50 0.50 5.67
C PHE A 377 18.56 1.56 5.36
N SER A 378 19.83 1.17 5.30
CA SER A 378 20.91 2.06 4.85
C SER A 378 20.68 2.55 3.42
N LEU A 379 20.32 1.65 2.49
CA LEU A 379 20.02 1.98 1.09
C LEU A 379 18.78 2.87 0.96
N CYS A 380 17.74 2.61 1.75
CA CYS A 380 16.55 3.47 1.79
C CYS A 380 16.94 4.90 2.21
N SER A 381 17.70 5.02 3.30
CA SER A 381 18.13 6.30 3.83
C SER A 381 18.99 7.08 2.82
N SER A 382 19.92 6.42 2.14
CA SER A 382 20.83 7.07 1.18
C SER A 382 20.17 7.45 -0.15
N THR A 383 19.01 6.87 -0.48
CA THR A 383 18.30 7.13 -1.75
C THR A 383 17.05 7.99 -1.60
N GLY A 384 16.83 8.58 -0.42
CA GLY A 384 15.74 9.53 -0.18
C GLY A 384 14.39 8.89 0.15
N ILE A 385 14.36 7.58 0.42
CA ILE A 385 13.20 6.89 1.01
C ILE A 385 13.15 7.25 2.49
N SER A 386 12.02 7.81 2.93
CA SER A 386 11.85 8.30 4.30
C SER A 386 11.05 7.36 5.20
N GLU A 387 10.34 6.38 4.62
CA GLU A 387 9.47 5.47 5.36
C GLU A 387 9.67 4.00 4.92
N ALA A 388 9.70 3.07 5.87
CA ALA A 388 9.67 1.63 5.60
C ALA A 388 8.59 0.96 6.47
N VAL A 389 7.77 0.11 5.86
CA VAL A 389 6.71 -0.64 6.56
C VAL A 389 7.06 -2.11 6.56
N VAL A 390 7.13 -2.72 7.74
CA VAL A 390 7.60 -4.09 7.96
C VAL A 390 6.47 -4.99 8.45
N GLY A 391 6.15 -6.03 7.69
CA GLY A 391 5.39 -7.20 8.14
C GLY A 391 6.35 -8.34 8.47
N MET A 392 6.25 -8.94 9.66
CA MET A 392 7.21 -9.96 10.10
C MET A 392 6.58 -10.97 11.07
N PRO A 393 6.91 -12.28 10.99
CA PRO A 393 6.47 -13.30 11.94
C PRO A 393 7.34 -13.32 13.22
N HIS A 394 7.41 -14.47 13.89
CA HIS A 394 8.10 -14.65 15.18
C HIS A 394 9.63 -14.78 15.07
N ARG A 395 10.17 -15.38 13.99
CA ARG A 395 11.58 -15.79 13.86
C ARG A 395 12.52 -14.59 13.96
N GLY A 396 13.26 -14.47 15.07
CA GLY A 396 14.20 -13.39 15.30
C GLY A 396 13.59 -12.00 15.49
N ARG A 397 12.27 -11.92 15.73
CA ARG A 397 11.57 -10.63 15.87
C ARG A 397 12.14 -9.79 17.02
N LEU A 398 12.38 -10.43 18.18
CA LEU A 398 12.95 -9.76 19.34
C LEU A 398 14.36 -9.23 19.04
N ASN A 399 15.13 -9.97 18.25
CA ASN A 399 16.47 -9.55 17.85
C ASN A 399 16.43 -8.26 17.01
N ILE A 400 15.54 -8.21 16.02
CA ILE A 400 15.36 -7.04 15.14
C ILE A 400 14.81 -5.84 15.91
N LEU A 401 13.86 -6.06 16.83
CA LEU A 401 13.33 -5.02 17.70
C LEU A 401 14.43 -4.34 18.53
N ILE A 402 15.29 -5.14 19.18
CA ILE A 402 16.33 -4.64 20.07
C ILE A 402 17.49 -4.00 19.29
N ASP A 403 18.02 -4.68 18.27
CA ASP A 403 19.24 -4.21 17.61
C ASP A 403 19.01 -3.10 16.61
N LEU A 404 17.98 -3.23 15.76
CA LEU A 404 17.75 -2.32 14.63
C LEU A 404 16.70 -1.28 14.99
N LEU A 405 15.55 -1.71 15.50
CA LEU A 405 14.43 -0.81 15.77
C LEU A 405 14.55 -0.08 17.11
N LYS A 406 15.62 -0.29 17.88
CA LYS A 406 15.87 0.41 19.15
C LYS A 406 14.67 0.33 20.11
N TYR A 407 13.94 -0.78 20.08
CA TYR A 407 12.86 -1.03 21.02
C TYR A 407 13.47 -1.10 22.44
N PRO A 408 12.91 -0.43 23.45
CA PRO A 408 13.52 -0.38 24.78
C PRO A 408 13.63 -1.79 25.39
N ALA A 409 14.86 -2.27 25.63
CA ALA A 409 15.09 -3.59 26.20
C ALA A 409 14.41 -3.75 27.57
N ARG A 410 14.43 -2.71 28.42
CA ARG A 410 13.66 -2.69 29.68
C ARG A 410 12.16 -2.96 29.50
N ALA A 411 11.55 -2.49 28.42
CA ALA A 411 10.12 -2.72 28.15
C ALA A 411 9.86 -4.17 27.77
N LEU A 412 10.74 -4.74 26.94
CA LEU A 412 10.69 -6.17 26.59
C LEU A 412 10.86 -7.04 27.84
N PHE A 413 11.87 -6.76 28.67
CA PHE A 413 12.12 -7.50 29.91
C PHE A 413 10.97 -7.37 30.92
N HIS A 414 10.34 -6.20 31.00
CA HIS A 414 9.14 -5.98 31.81
C HIS A 414 8.01 -6.93 31.37
N LYS A 415 7.75 -7.04 30.07
CA LYS A 415 6.75 -7.97 29.51
C LYS A 415 7.12 -9.44 29.72
N LEU A 416 8.39 -9.79 29.55
CA LEU A 416 8.90 -11.16 29.77
C LEU A 416 8.78 -11.61 31.23
N GLN A 417 8.75 -10.69 32.19
CA GLN A 417 8.46 -10.95 33.60
C GLN A 417 6.96 -11.19 33.88
N GLY A 418 6.11 -11.14 32.85
CA GLY A 418 4.66 -11.35 32.96
C GLY A 418 3.84 -10.08 33.18
N ASN A 419 4.46 -8.89 33.12
CA ASN A 419 3.77 -7.62 33.31
C ASN A 419 3.14 -7.11 32.01
N ALA A 420 2.20 -6.16 32.12
CA ALA A 420 1.54 -5.55 30.97
C ALA A 420 2.49 -4.65 30.15
N GLU A 421 2.29 -4.62 28.83
CA GLU A 421 2.99 -3.75 27.88
C GLU A 421 2.31 -2.38 27.73
N PHE A 422 1.12 -2.21 28.29
CA PHE A 422 0.34 -0.97 28.27
C PHE A 422 0.07 -0.46 29.69
N PRO A 423 -0.14 0.86 29.87
CA PRO A 423 -0.58 1.42 31.14
C PRO A 423 -1.90 0.80 31.63
N GLY A 424 -2.03 0.65 32.96
CA GLY A 424 -3.29 0.23 33.56
C GLY A 424 -4.44 1.23 33.31
N GLY A 425 -5.68 0.73 33.26
CA GLY A 425 -6.89 1.53 33.05
C GLY A 425 -7.28 1.74 31.58
N LEU A 426 -6.48 1.24 30.64
CA LEU A 426 -6.83 1.17 29.22
C LEU A 426 -7.58 -0.12 28.90
N PRO A 427 -8.47 -0.14 27.89
CA PRO A 427 -9.21 -1.33 27.45
C PRO A 427 -8.32 -2.28 26.62
N ALA A 428 -7.12 -2.58 27.11
CA ALA A 428 -6.17 -3.47 26.46
C ALA A 428 -5.99 -4.78 27.24
N SER A 429 -6.04 -5.92 26.55
CA SER A 429 -5.61 -7.22 27.08
C SER A 429 -4.11 -7.45 26.93
N GLY A 430 -3.46 -6.71 26.02
CA GLY A 430 -2.12 -7.01 25.55
C GLY A 430 -2.08 -8.27 24.66
N ASP A 431 -0.86 -8.67 24.29
CA ASP A 431 -0.56 -9.83 23.46
C ASP A 431 0.77 -10.49 23.86
N VAL A 432 1.19 -11.56 23.18
CA VAL A 432 2.46 -12.26 23.44
C VAL A 432 3.68 -11.50 22.90
N VAL A 433 4.86 -11.78 23.46
CA VAL A 433 6.12 -11.09 23.13
C VAL A 433 6.50 -11.14 21.65
N SER A 434 6.13 -12.22 20.96
CA SER A 434 6.41 -12.40 19.53
C SER A 434 5.54 -11.54 18.62
N HIS A 435 4.62 -10.73 19.16
CA HIS A 435 3.74 -9.83 18.40
C HIS A 435 4.02 -8.34 18.65
N ILE A 436 5.00 -8.01 19.51
CA ILE A 436 5.37 -6.62 19.85
C ILE A 436 5.69 -5.83 18.58
N SER A 437 5.09 -4.67 18.41
CA SER A 437 5.35 -3.73 17.31
C SER A 437 6.26 -2.58 17.72
N SER A 438 6.85 -1.89 16.74
CA SER A 438 7.63 -0.67 16.99
C SER A 438 7.54 0.29 15.80
N SER A 439 7.61 1.59 16.08
CA SER A 439 7.79 2.65 15.09
C SER A 439 8.99 3.50 15.51
N SER A 440 10.07 3.44 14.74
CA SER A 440 11.37 3.97 15.13
C SER A 440 11.99 4.83 14.03
N SER A 441 12.67 5.91 14.42
CA SER A 441 13.46 6.74 13.50
C SER A 441 14.93 6.32 13.56
N LEU A 442 15.46 5.86 12.43
CA LEU A 442 16.83 5.39 12.26
C LEU A 442 17.63 6.43 11.48
N SER A 443 18.90 6.61 11.85
CA SER A 443 19.82 7.50 11.14
C SER A 443 21.01 6.69 10.64
N TYR A 444 21.30 6.86 9.36
CA TYR A 444 22.42 6.21 8.65
C TYR A 444 23.42 7.25 8.12
N GLY A 445 23.44 8.46 8.69
CA GLY A 445 24.38 9.53 8.31
C GLY A 445 23.98 10.38 7.10
N SER A 446 22.92 10.00 6.37
CA SER A 446 22.31 10.84 5.32
C SER A 446 21.45 11.97 5.91
N GLU A 447 21.08 12.96 5.09
CA GLU A 447 20.10 13.97 5.50
C GLU A 447 18.73 13.34 5.73
N GLY A 448 18.18 13.52 6.94
CA GLY A 448 16.90 12.94 7.34
C GLY A 448 17.01 11.55 7.98
N ALA A 449 16.01 11.21 8.79
CA ALA A 449 15.91 9.89 9.44
C ALA A 449 14.92 9.01 8.69
N LEU A 450 15.26 7.73 8.49
CA LEU A 450 14.35 6.71 7.99
C LEU A 450 13.40 6.31 9.11
N LYS A 451 12.10 6.46 8.91
CA LYS A 451 11.08 5.95 9.83
C LYS A 451 10.71 4.52 9.46
N VAL A 452 10.96 3.58 10.36
CA VAL A 452 10.63 2.16 10.19
C VAL A 452 9.48 1.79 11.11
N THR A 453 8.39 1.29 10.54
CA THR A 453 7.19 0.84 11.27
C THR A 453 6.99 -0.65 11.09
N MET A 454 7.21 -1.43 12.15
CA MET A 454 6.87 -2.86 12.22
C MET A 454 5.47 -3.02 12.80
N LEU A 455 4.56 -3.63 12.03
CA LEU A 455 3.18 -3.84 12.47
C LEU A 455 3.07 -4.99 13.49
N PRO A 456 2.09 -4.93 14.41
CA PRO A 456 1.74 -6.09 15.20
C PRO A 456 1.03 -7.13 14.31
N ASN A 457 1.09 -8.39 14.72
CA ASN A 457 0.52 -9.50 13.98
C ASN A 457 0.05 -10.59 14.93
N PRO A 458 -0.99 -11.37 14.58
CA PRO A 458 -1.32 -12.58 15.31
C PRO A 458 -0.31 -13.69 14.99
N SER A 459 -0.48 -14.85 15.64
CA SER A 459 0.30 -16.05 15.33
C SER A 459 -0.10 -16.74 14.02
N HIS A 460 -1.20 -16.31 13.41
CA HIS A 460 -1.63 -16.77 12.08
C HIS A 460 -0.66 -16.20 11.05
N LEU A 461 0.31 -17.02 10.65
CA LEU A 461 1.42 -16.61 9.80
C LEU A 461 0.91 -16.03 8.48
N GLU A 462 1.67 -15.08 7.94
CA GLU A 462 1.41 -14.40 6.66
C GLU A 462 0.15 -13.50 6.63
N ALA A 463 -0.76 -13.56 7.61
CA ALA A 463 -1.95 -12.70 7.68
C ALA A 463 -1.62 -11.20 7.81
N VAL A 464 -0.41 -10.85 8.27
CA VAL A 464 0.06 -9.46 8.37
C VAL A 464 0.49 -8.88 7.02
N ASN A 465 0.83 -9.70 6.03
CA ASN A 465 1.37 -9.25 4.74
C ASN A 465 0.43 -8.26 4.02
N PRO A 466 -0.86 -8.57 3.83
CA PRO A 466 -1.78 -7.61 3.22
C PRO A 466 -2.04 -6.40 4.11
N VAL A 467 -2.04 -6.56 5.44
CA VAL A 467 -2.21 -5.46 6.40
C VAL A 467 -1.04 -4.46 6.30
N ALA A 468 0.18 -4.95 6.21
CA ALA A 468 1.38 -4.14 6.00
C ALA A 468 1.33 -3.42 4.64
N MET A 469 0.84 -4.09 3.60
CA MET A 469 0.63 -3.44 2.30
C MET A 469 -0.39 -2.31 2.37
N GLY A 470 -1.56 -2.54 2.97
CA GLY A 470 -2.59 -1.52 3.10
C GLY A 470 -2.16 -0.32 3.94
N TYR A 471 -1.45 -0.57 5.04
CA TYR A 471 -0.84 0.48 5.85
C TYR A 471 0.20 1.28 5.03
N GLY A 472 1.08 0.57 4.32
CA GLY A 472 2.05 1.19 3.41
C GLY A 472 1.39 2.05 2.35
N ARG A 473 0.27 1.59 1.77
CA ARG A 473 -0.46 2.29 0.71
C ARG A 473 -1.02 3.60 1.20
N ALA A 474 -1.76 3.57 2.32
CA ALA A 474 -2.34 4.77 2.89
C ALA A 474 -1.26 5.80 3.27
N LYS A 475 -0.14 5.32 3.82
CA LYS A 475 1.02 6.15 4.15
C LYS A 475 1.68 6.74 2.90
N GLN A 476 1.85 5.94 1.85
CA GLN A 476 2.44 6.35 0.58
C GLN A 476 1.60 7.41 -0.13
N MET A 477 0.28 7.24 -0.17
CA MET A 477 -0.64 8.24 -0.72
C MET A 477 -0.56 9.55 0.05
N TYR A 478 -0.49 9.50 1.38
CA TYR A 478 -0.27 10.70 2.18
C TYR A 478 1.04 11.42 1.85
N LEU A 479 2.15 10.68 1.72
CA LEU A 479 3.45 11.27 1.35
C LEU A 479 3.41 11.87 -0.04
N TYR A 480 2.74 11.20 -0.99
CA TYR A 480 2.55 11.67 -2.35
C TYR A 480 1.76 12.98 -2.39
N ASP A 481 0.59 13.03 -1.74
CA ASP A 481 -0.29 14.20 -1.72
C ASP A 481 0.35 15.43 -1.02
N HIS A 482 1.38 15.21 -0.21
CA HIS A 482 2.13 16.27 0.48
C HIS A 482 3.55 16.48 -0.09
N ASN A 483 3.89 15.83 -1.20
CA ASN A 483 5.18 16.02 -1.85
C ASN A 483 5.12 17.20 -2.82
N THR A 484 6.13 18.07 -2.79
CA THR A 484 6.26 19.20 -3.71
C THR A 484 7.00 18.83 -5.00
N ASP A 485 7.60 17.64 -5.07
CA ASP A 485 8.30 17.13 -6.24
C ASP A 485 7.31 16.56 -7.29
N PRO A 486 7.15 17.22 -8.45
CA PRO A 486 6.24 16.76 -9.51
C PRO A 486 6.69 15.45 -10.16
N GLY A 487 7.95 15.05 -9.98
CA GLY A 487 8.50 13.79 -10.49
C GLY A 487 8.27 12.58 -9.57
N CYS A 488 7.71 12.76 -8.38
CA CYS A 488 7.51 11.68 -7.43
C CYS A 488 6.53 10.62 -7.97
N ALA A 489 6.91 9.36 -7.86
CA ALA A 489 6.12 8.18 -8.18
C ALA A 489 5.87 7.32 -6.94
N LEU A 490 4.95 6.34 -7.08
CA LEU A 490 4.76 5.34 -6.05
C LEU A 490 6.06 4.57 -5.82
N GLY A 491 6.48 4.54 -4.56
CA GLY A 491 7.64 3.80 -4.06
C GLY A 491 8.86 4.67 -3.80
N ASP A 492 8.86 5.95 -4.21
CA ASP A 492 10.02 6.83 -4.09
C ASP A 492 10.32 7.22 -2.65
N ARG A 493 9.27 7.33 -1.83
CA ARG A 493 9.36 7.77 -0.43
C ARG A 493 9.11 6.66 0.58
N LEU A 494 8.53 5.54 0.13
CA LEU A 494 8.14 4.43 0.99
C LEU A 494 8.49 3.09 0.35
N VAL A 495 9.02 2.17 1.16
CA VAL A 495 9.22 0.76 0.79
C VAL A 495 8.41 -0.17 1.69
N GLY A 496 7.78 -1.18 1.08
CA GLY A 496 7.20 -2.33 1.80
C GLY A 496 8.27 -3.41 2.00
N VAL A 497 8.36 -3.95 3.21
CA VAL A 497 9.28 -5.04 3.56
C VAL A 497 8.49 -6.15 4.23
N GLN A 498 8.58 -7.37 3.71
CA GLN A 498 7.91 -8.53 4.27
C GLN A 498 8.91 -9.63 4.59
N LEU A 499 8.93 -10.08 5.83
CA LEU A 499 9.72 -11.23 6.26
C LEU A 499 8.81 -12.45 6.38
N HIS A 500 9.30 -13.60 5.96
CA HIS A 500 8.53 -14.85 5.91
C HIS A 500 9.30 -16.01 6.54
N GLY A 501 8.57 -17.02 7.02
CA GLY A 501 9.14 -18.34 7.28
C GLY A 501 8.97 -19.25 6.06
N ASP A 502 9.90 -20.15 5.78
CA ASP A 502 9.88 -20.95 4.55
C ASP A 502 8.63 -21.81 4.36
N ALA A 503 8.25 -22.56 5.39
CA ALA A 503 7.04 -23.38 5.34
C ALA A 503 5.75 -22.55 5.24
N ALA A 504 5.72 -21.36 5.85
CA ALA A 504 4.53 -20.51 5.85
C ALA A 504 4.34 -19.79 4.50
N PHE A 505 5.44 -19.32 3.90
CA PHE A 505 5.44 -18.66 2.60
C PHE A 505 4.82 -19.54 1.49
N THR A 506 5.07 -20.85 1.55
CA THR A 506 4.56 -21.83 0.59
C THR A 506 3.22 -22.45 0.98
N GLY A 507 2.89 -22.49 2.28
CA GLY A 507 1.70 -23.16 2.79
C GLY A 507 0.47 -22.27 3.00
N GLN A 508 0.63 -20.94 3.06
CA GLN A 508 -0.49 -20.01 3.34
C GLN A 508 -0.97 -19.31 2.07
N GLY A 509 -2.24 -19.56 1.69
CA GLY A 509 -2.85 -18.97 0.48
C GLY A 509 -2.89 -17.43 0.48
N VAL A 510 -2.87 -16.79 1.65
CA VAL A 510 -2.82 -15.32 1.74
C VAL A 510 -1.54 -14.72 1.13
N VAL A 511 -0.45 -15.47 1.04
CA VAL A 511 0.79 -15.04 0.35
C VAL A 511 0.53 -14.86 -1.14
N MET A 512 -0.08 -15.87 -1.77
CA MET A 512 -0.49 -15.86 -3.18
C MET A 512 -1.46 -14.71 -3.44
N GLU A 513 -2.49 -14.55 -2.60
CA GLU A 513 -3.45 -13.44 -2.75
C GLU A 513 -2.77 -12.07 -2.63
N THR A 514 -1.85 -11.90 -1.67
CA THR A 514 -1.13 -10.64 -1.44
C THR A 514 -0.19 -10.30 -2.60
N LEU A 515 0.56 -11.28 -3.11
CA LEU A 515 1.38 -11.12 -4.32
C LEU A 515 0.49 -10.73 -5.50
N GLY A 516 -0.71 -11.31 -5.62
CA GLY A 516 -1.70 -10.95 -6.63
C GLY A 516 -2.17 -9.48 -6.58
N LEU A 517 -1.99 -8.79 -5.46
CA LEU A 517 -2.30 -7.35 -5.31
C LEU A 517 -1.11 -6.44 -5.70
N SER A 518 0.12 -6.94 -5.73
CA SER A 518 1.36 -6.15 -5.81
C SER A 518 1.43 -5.16 -6.98
N ASN A 519 0.90 -5.56 -8.14
CA ASN A 519 0.93 -4.79 -9.39
C ASN A 519 -0.45 -4.23 -9.79
N LEU A 520 -1.49 -4.44 -8.98
CA LEU A 520 -2.83 -3.95 -9.31
C LEU A 520 -2.96 -2.44 -9.01
N PRO A 521 -3.73 -1.70 -9.85
CA PRO A 521 -4.18 -0.35 -9.53
C PRO A 521 -4.77 -0.29 -8.12
N HIS A 522 -4.55 0.83 -7.43
CA HIS A 522 -5.06 1.09 -6.07
C HIS A 522 -4.47 0.24 -4.93
N PHE A 523 -3.69 -0.80 -5.23
CA PHE A 523 -3.05 -1.67 -4.23
C PHE A 523 -1.53 -1.53 -4.20
N SER A 524 -0.89 -1.33 -5.36
CA SER A 524 0.56 -1.34 -5.47
C SER A 524 1.26 -0.34 -4.55
N LEU A 525 2.39 -0.79 -3.99
CA LEU A 525 3.38 0.02 -3.26
C LEU A 525 4.57 0.46 -4.12
N GLY A 526 4.58 0.12 -5.41
CA GLY A 526 5.76 0.21 -6.25
C GLY A 526 6.83 -0.82 -5.87
N GLY A 527 6.40 -2.07 -5.65
CA GLY A 527 7.25 -3.21 -5.30
C GLY A 527 7.56 -3.34 -3.81
N THR A 528 7.38 -4.55 -3.29
CA THR A 528 7.74 -5.01 -1.94
C THR A 528 9.00 -5.86 -1.98
N ILE A 529 9.89 -5.67 -1.00
CA ILE A 529 11.08 -6.50 -0.82
C ILE A 529 10.74 -7.62 0.17
N HIS A 530 10.77 -8.86 -0.30
CA HIS A 530 10.47 -10.05 0.49
C HIS A 530 11.74 -10.74 0.95
N ILE A 531 11.84 -11.08 2.23
CA ILE A 531 12.96 -11.83 2.80
C ILE A 531 12.41 -13.11 3.44
N ILE A 532 12.66 -14.25 2.81
CA ILE A 532 12.29 -15.55 3.36
C ILE A 532 13.44 -16.02 4.25
N VAL A 533 13.20 -16.12 5.56
CA VAL A 533 14.17 -16.72 6.51
C VAL A 533 14.05 -18.24 6.41
N ASN A 534 14.69 -18.80 5.38
CA ASN A 534 14.60 -20.20 5.01
C ASN A 534 15.56 -21.04 5.84
N ASN A 535 15.10 -21.41 7.03
CA ASN A 535 15.85 -22.26 7.96
C ASN A 535 15.64 -23.76 7.69
N GLN A 536 15.05 -24.10 6.54
CA GLN A 536 14.88 -25.45 6.00
C GLN A 536 13.90 -26.35 6.78
N ILE A 537 13.12 -25.80 7.71
CA ILE A 537 12.23 -26.58 8.57
C ILE A 537 11.05 -25.77 9.15
N GLY A 538 9.83 -26.19 8.82
CA GLY A 538 8.59 -25.71 9.44
C GLY A 538 8.18 -26.54 10.65
N PHE A 539 8.38 -26.04 11.87
CA PHE A 539 8.20 -26.82 13.11
C PHE A 539 9.07 -28.09 13.11
N THR A 540 8.50 -29.25 12.77
CA THR A 540 9.16 -30.56 12.60
C THR A 540 9.09 -31.08 11.15
N THR A 541 8.54 -30.30 10.22
CA THR A 541 8.37 -30.69 8.81
C THR A 541 9.56 -30.19 8.00
N PRO A 542 10.37 -31.08 7.40
CA PRO A 542 11.50 -30.68 6.56
C PRO A 542 11.03 -30.14 5.20
N MET A 543 11.92 -29.43 4.50
CA MET A 543 11.65 -28.84 3.18
C MET A 543 10.96 -29.78 2.18
N THR A 544 11.39 -31.06 2.13
CA THR A 544 10.86 -32.06 1.19
C THR A 544 9.39 -32.37 1.38
N ASN A 545 8.83 -32.06 2.56
CA ASN A 545 7.43 -32.29 2.91
C ASN A 545 6.65 -30.98 3.09
N ALA A 546 7.29 -29.82 2.92
CA ALA A 546 6.66 -28.52 3.12
C ALA A 546 6.04 -27.94 1.83
N ARG A 547 6.51 -28.37 0.65
CA ARG A 547 6.12 -27.81 -0.66
C ARG A 547 6.25 -28.84 -1.79
N SER A 548 5.70 -28.49 -2.97
CA SER A 548 5.71 -29.32 -4.18
C SER A 548 6.69 -28.86 -5.27
N THR A 549 7.56 -27.90 -4.96
CA THR A 549 8.55 -27.34 -5.89
C THR A 549 9.95 -27.33 -5.27
N HIS A 550 10.98 -26.99 -6.05
CA HIS A 550 12.35 -27.03 -5.56
C HIS A 550 12.63 -25.92 -4.54
N TYR A 551 12.25 -24.68 -4.86
CA TYR A 551 12.51 -23.53 -4.00
C TYR A 551 11.27 -23.06 -3.25
N THR A 552 11.51 -22.48 -2.08
CA THR A 552 10.46 -21.85 -1.28
C THR A 552 9.89 -20.62 -1.99
N SER A 553 10.73 -19.88 -2.70
CA SER A 553 10.40 -18.66 -3.42
C SER A 553 9.51 -18.86 -4.66
N ASP A 554 9.29 -20.09 -5.11
CA ASP A 554 8.57 -20.39 -6.37
C ASP A 554 7.15 -19.81 -6.41
N VAL A 555 6.53 -19.53 -5.26
CA VAL A 555 5.24 -18.82 -5.18
C VAL A 555 5.30 -17.45 -5.85
N GLY A 556 6.43 -16.74 -5.76
CA GLY A 556 6.64 -15.42 -6.38
C GLY A 556 6.63 -15.44 -7.91
N LYS A 557 6.87 -16.60 -8.53
CA LYS A 557 6.87 -16.74 -9.99
C LYS A 557 5.48 -16.48 -10.59
N MET A 558 4.41 -16.58 -9.81
CA MET A 558 3.05 -16.24 -10.27
C MET A 558 2.89 -14.76 -10.70
N VAL A 559 3.73 -13.87 -10.16
CA VAL A 559 3.78 -12.44 -10.50
C VAL A 559 5.08 -12.06 -11.21
N ASN A 560 5.82 -13.05 -11.70
CA ASN A 560 7.11 -12.87 -12.35
C ASN A 560 8.14 -12.13 -11.47
N ALA A 561 8.09 -12.28 -10.15
CA ALA A 561 9.10 -11.68 -9.28
C ALA A 561 10.46 -12.38 -9.51
N PRO A 562 11.58 -11.64 -9.66
CA PRO A 562 12.90 -12.25 -9.62
C PRO A 562 13.19 -12.77 -8.21
N VAL A 563 14.03 -13.80 -8.15
CA VAL A 563 14.47 -14.41 -6.90
C VAL A 563 15.98 -14.36 -6.80
N ILE A 564 16.47 -13.97 -5.63
CA ILE A 564 17.87 -14.05 -5.24
C ILE A 564 17.99 -15.03 -4.08
N HIS A 565 18.62 -16.18 -4.31
CA HIS A 565 18.93 -17.11 -3.23
C HIS A 565 20.31 -16.81 -2.69
N VAL A 566 20.47 -16.79 -1.39
CA VAL A 566 21.77 -16.51 -0.76
C VAL A 566 22.02 -17.41 0.42
N ASN A 567 23.25 -17.91 0.51
CA ASN A 567 23.71 -18.68 1.65
C ASN A 567 23.93 -17.75 2.86
N GLY A 568 23.14 -17.96 3.91
CA GLY A 568 23.14 -17.12 5.11
C GLY A 568 24.42 -17.19 5.94
N ASP A 569 25.33 -18.13 5.69
CA ASP A 569 26.66 -18.18 6.32
C ASP A 569 27.61 -17.07 5.82
N TYR A 570 27.24 -16.33 4.77
CA TYR A 570 28.07 -15.29 4.13
C TYR A 570 27.40 -13.91 4.22
N PRO A 571 27.54 -13.18 5.35
CA PRO A 571 26.85 -11.90 5.56
C PRO A 571 27.13 -10.83 4.49
N GLU A 572 28.33 -10.81 3.91
CA GLU A 572 28.69 -9.84 2.85
C GLU A 572 27.92 -10.12 1.55
N GLU A 573 27.73 -11.39 1.20
CA GLU A 573 26.91 -11.81 0.06
C GLU A 573 25.42 -11.53 0.29
N VAL A 574 24.95 -11.66 1.54
CA VAL A 574 23.58 -11.28 1.92
C VAL A 574 23.35 -9.78 1.71
N ALA A 575 24.32 -8.93 2.08
CA ALA A 575 24.23 -7.49 1.80
C ALA A 575 24.24 -7.20 0.29
N ARG A 576 25.06 -7.91 -0.49
CA ARG A 576 25.07 -7.79 -1.97
C ARG A 576 23.72 -8.18 -2.57
N ALA A 577 23.13 -9.30 -2.13
CA ALA A 577 21.80 -9.74 -2.57
C ALA A 577 20.72 -8.67 -2.32
N ILE A 578 20.76 -8.03 -1.15
CA ILE A 578 19.84 -6.93 -0.81
C ILE A 578 20.04 -5.71 -1.70
N ARG A 579 21.29 -5.34 -2.04
CA ARG A 579 21.56 -4.24 -2.97
C ARG A 579 20.98 -4.52 -4.36
N ILE A 580 21.17 -5.72 -4.89
CA ILE A 580 20.62 -6.12 -6.19
C ILE A 580 19.08 -6.05 -6.16
N ALA A 581 18.45 -6.62 -5.13
CA ALA A 581 17.01 -6.57 -4.95
C ALA A 581 16.49 -5.12 -4.84
N PHE A 582 17.19 -4.28 -4.09
CA PHE A 582 16.83 -2.88 -3.90
C PHE A 582 16.89 -2.09 -5.22
N GLU A 583 17.97 -2.23 -6.00
CA GLU A 583 18.08 -1.52 -7.29
C GLU A 583 17.04 -2.03 -8.31
N TYR A 584 16.74 -3.34 -8.32
CA TYR A 584 15.64 -3.87 -9.15
C TYR A 584 14.31 -3.23 -8.78
N ARG A 585 13.97 -3.24 -7.48
CA ARG A 585 12.71 -2.65 -6.98
C ARG A 585 12.65 -1.16 -7.26
N LYS A 586 13.74 -0.43 -7.07
CA LYS A 586 13.84 1.01 -7.31
C LYS A 586 13.64 1.36 -8.78
N LEU A 587 14.17 0.53 -9.69
CA LEU A 587 14.02 0.72 -11.12
C LEU A 587 12.61 0.30 -11.58
N TYR A 588 12.26 -0.98 -11.44
CA TYR A 588 11.06 -1.58 -12.06
C TYR A 588 9.78 -1.47 -11.22
N ARG A 589 9.87 -1.12 -9.93
CA ARG A 589 8.71 -0.97 -9.04
C ARG A 589 7.84 -2.22 -8.92
N LYS A 590 8.48 -3.38 -8.97
CA LYS A 590 7.89 -4.70 -8.80
C LYS A 590 8.47 -5.41 -7.57
N ASP A 591 7.74 -6.41 -7.08
CA ASP A 591 8.17 -7.25 -5.97
C ASP A 591 9.45 -8.03 -6.34
N VAL A 592 10.30 -8.27 -5.34
CA VAL A 592 11.54 -9.05 -5.46
C VAL A 592 11.73 -9.90 -4.20
N ILE A 593 12.20 -11.13 -4.38
CA ILE A 593 12.33 -12.11 -3.29
C ILE A 593 13.79 -12.42 -3.02
N ILE A 594 14.17 -12.35 -1.75
CA ILE A 594 15.42 -12.88 -1.22
C ILE A 594 15.10 -14.17 -0.45
N ASP A 595 15.59 -15.30 -0.95
CA ASP A 595 15.56 -16.59 -0.26
C ASP A 595 16.85 -16.73 0.57
N LEU A 596 16.78 -16.34 1.85
CA LEU A 596 17.91 -16.37 2.77
C LEU A 596 18.02 -17.77 3.40
N ILE A 597 18.84 -18.62 2.78
CA ILE A 597 18.99 -20.02 3.16
C ILE A 597 19.91 -20.14 4.37
N THR A 598 19.36 -20.62 5.47
CA THR A 598 19.93 -20.59 6.82
C THR A 598 19.67 -21.93 7.52
N PHE A 599 19.78 -21.95 8.85
CA PHE A 599 19.35 -23.07 9.68
C PHE A 599 18.76 -22.57 11.00
N ARG A 600 18.18 -23.46 11.80
CA ARG A 600 17.65 -23.13 13.13
C ARG A 600 18.46 -23.83 14.22
N ARG A 601 19.19 -23.07 15.05
CA ARG A 601 20.10 -23.64 16.06
C ARG A 601 19.41 -24.56 17.07
N TRP A 602 18.22 -24.17 17.51
CA TRP A 602 17.41 -24.90 18.51
C TRP A 602 16.16 -25.52 17.89
N GLY A 603 15.30 -26.13 18.71
CA GLY A 603 13.96 -26.59 18.30
C GLY A 603 13.09 -25.45 17.77
N HIS A 604 11.82 -25.73 17.43
CA HIS A 604 10.94 -24.69 16.90
C HIS A 604 10.82 -23.50 17.86
N ASN A 605 10.68 -23.83 19.14
CA ASN A 605 10.97 -22.98 20.28
C ASN A 605 12.11 -23.61 21.09
N GLU A 606 12.69 -22.86 22.02
CA GLU A 606 13.94 -23.27 22.69
C GLU A 606 13.77 -24.35 23.76
N LEU A 607 12.53 -24.75 24.05
CA LEU A 607 12.19 -25.87 24.95
C LEU A 607 11.86 -27.17 24.19
N ASP A 608 11.89 -27.13 22.86
CA ASP A 608 11.55 -28.26 21.99
C ASP A 608 12.81 -29.04 21.59
N GLU A 609 12.75 -30.37 21.56
CA GLU A 609 13.87 -31.25 21.18
C GLU A 609 13.75 -31.70 19.72
N PRO A 610 14.49 -31.08 18.79
CA PRO A 610 14.30 -31.31 17.36
C PRO A 610 14.91 -32.61 16.86
N SER A 611 15.87 -33.22 17.58
CA SER A 611 16.50 -34.47 17.14
C SER A 611 15.53 -35.66 17.13
N LEU A 612 14.37 -35.53 17.78
CA LEU A 612 13.29 -36.52 17.70
C LEU A 612 12.76 -36.71 16.27
N THR A 613 12.85 -35.69 15.42
CA THR A 613 12.31 -35.73 14.05
C THR A 613 13.35 -35.39 12.97
N GLN A 614 14.37 -34.57 13.29
CA GLN A 614 15.46 -34.21 12.37
C GLN A 614 16.87 -34.51 12.93
N PRO A 615 17.17 -35.76 13.31
CA PRO A 615 18.43 -36.09 13.97
C PRO A 615 19.67 -35.71 13.14
N ARG A 616 19.72 -36.12 11.86
CA ARG A 616 20.88 -35.85 10.99
C ARG A 616 21.15 -34.35 10.78
N MET A 617 20.10 -33.55 10.58
CA MET A 617 20.22 -32.11 10.42
C MET A 617 20.81 -31.49 11.70
N TYR A 618 20.31 -31.91 12.87
CA TYR A 618 20.76 -31.36 14.14
C TYR A 618 22.13 -31.87 14.59
N ASP A 619 22.58 -33.04 14.15
CA ASP A 619 23.97 -33.48 14.33
C ASP A 619 24.94 -32.51 13.63
N ILE A 620 24.63 -32.11 12.40
CA ILE A 620 25.40 -31.12 11.63
C ILE A 620 25.36 -29.75 12.33
N ILE A 621 24.16 -29.29 12.69
CA ILE A 621 23.98 -27.98 13.36
C ILE A 621 24.73 -27.92 14.70
N ARG A 622 24.76 -29.00 15.48
CA ARG A 622 25.47 -29.07 16.77
C ARG A 622 27.00 -29.09 16.60
N ALA A 623 27.50 -29.72 15.53
CA ALA A 623 28.93 -29.85 15.26
C ALA A 623 29.57 -28.58 14.68
N ARG A 624 28.77 -27.65 14.14
CA ARG A 624 29.27 -26.43 13.50
C ARG A 624 29.33 -25.21 14.42
N GLU A 625 30.20 -24.28 14.03
CA GLU A 625 30.26 -22.92 14.59
C GLU A 625 29.07 -22.05 14.11
N SER A 626 28.79 -20.99 14.86
CA SER A 626 27.72 -20.03 14.55
C SER A 626 28.16 -19.03 13.46
N ILE A 627 27.18 -18.48 12.73
CA ILE A 627 27.41 -17.46 11.69
C ILE A 627 28.21 -16.26 12.23
N PRO A 628 27.87 -15.67 13.40
CA PRO A 628 28.66 -14.57 13.95
C PRO A 628 30.13 -14.90 14.20
N HIS A 629 30.44 -16.11 14.65
CA HIS A 629 31.82 -16.52 14.93
C HIS A 629 32.61 -16.74 13.64
N LEU A 630 31.98 -17.35 12.62
CA LEU A 630 32.58 -17.50 11.30
C LEU A 630 32.96 -16.14 10.71
N TYR A 631 32.05 -15.16 10.81
CA TYR A 631 32.31 -13.81 10.31
C TYR A 631 33.38 -13.07 11.12
N GLU A 632 33.38 -13.17 12.45
CA GLU A 632 34.39 -12.56 13.32
C GLU A 632 35.81 -13.02 12.96
N ARG A 633 36.02 -14.33 12.73
CA ARG A 633 37.32 -14.84 12.29
C ARG A 633 37.77 -14.25 10.96
N ARG A 634 36.83 -14.05 10.03
CA ARG A 634 37.13 -13.45 8.73
C ARG A 634 37.61 -12.01 8.89
N VAL A 635 36.87 -11.17 9.62
CA VAL A 635 37.25 -9.76 9.80
C VAL A 635 38.50 -9.55 10.65
N LEU A 636 38.81 -10.50 11.56
CA LEU A 636 40.10 -10.55 12.26
C LEU A 636 41.25 -10.88 11.30
N ALA A 637 41.08 -11.87 10.43
CA ALA A 637 42.06 -12.24 9.41
C ALA A 637 42.30 -11.09 8.41
N ASP A 638 41.25 -10.35 8.06
CA ASP A 638 41.32 -9.17 7.20
C ASP A 638 41.90 -7.94 7.93
N ASN A 639 42.28 -8.04 9.22
CA ASN A 639 42.76 -6.94 10.08
C ASN A 639 41.79 -5.75 10.18
N VAL A 640 40.49 -5.99 10.00
CA VAL A 640 39.46 -4.94 10.09
C VAL A 640 39.19 -4.57 11.55
N ILE A 641 39.29 -5.53 12.47
CA ILE A 641 39.11 -5.37 13.92
C ILE A 641 40.22 -6.08 14.69
N SER A 642 40.38 -5.77 15.98
CA SER A 642 41.24 -6.52 16.91
C SER A 642 40.46 -7.51 17.78
N GLU A 643 41.13 -8.51 18.38
CA GLU A 643 40.49 -9.39 19.38
C GLU A 643 39.92 -8.59 20.57
N ALA A 644 40.60 -7.50 20.95
CA ALA A 644 40.16 -6.61 22.02
C ALA A 644 38.88 -5.85 21.64
N ASP A 645 38.74 -5.41 20.38
CA ASP A 645 37.53 -4.76 19.86
C ASP A 645 36.33 -5.71 19.93
N ALA A 646 36.54 -6.97 19.54
CA ALA A 646 35.51 -8.00 19.55
C ALA A 646 35.01 -8.28 20.98
N GLU A 647 35.92 -8.44 21.93
CA GLU A 647 35.57 -8.67 23.34
C GLU A 647 34.89 -7.45 23.97
N ALA A 648 35.39 -6.25 23.69
CA ALA A 648 34.79 -5.00 24.17
C ALA A 648 33.34 -4.83 23.70
N THR A 649 33.06 -5.14 22.43
CA THR A 649 31.71 -5.10 21.85
C THR A 649 30.75 -6.03 22.59
N ARG A 650 31.17 -7.28 22.84
CA ARG A 650 30.36 -8.26 23.58
C ARG A 650 30.12 -7.83 25.03
N ALA A 651 31.18 -7.44 25.74
CA ALA A 651 31.12 -7.05 27.14
C ALA A 651 30.23 -5.81 27.35
N SER A 652 30.37 -4.80 26.47
CA SER A 652 29.54 -3.59 26.50
C SER A 652 28.06 -3.91 26.33
N PHE A 653 27.71 -4.73 25.35
CA PHE A 653 26.32 -5.08 25.11
C PHE A 653 25.74 -5.95 26.23
N ALA A 654 26.51 -6.91 26.77
CA ALA A 654 26.09 -7.70 27.93
C ALA A 654 25.82 -6.81 29.16
N SER A 655 26.70 -5.86 29.44
CA SER A 655 26.53 -4.89 30.53
C SER A 655 25.29 -4.01 30.33
N HIS A 656 25.03 -3.58 29.08
CA HIS A 656 23.82 -2.85 28.73
C HIS A 656 22.54 -3.67 29.02
N LEU A 657 22.48 -4.94 28.62
CA LEU A 657 21.32 -5.80 28.87
C LEU A 657 21.08 -6.05 30.37
N GLU A 658 22.13 -6.23 31.17
CA GLU A 658 21.99 -6.34 32.64
C GLU A 658 21.44 -5.05 33.26
N GLY A 659 21.92 -3.89 32.80
CA GLY A 659 21.41 -2.59 33.22
C GLY A 659 19.93 -2.39 32.86
N GLU A 660 19.52 -2.75 31.64
CA GLU A 660 18.14 -2.67 31.19
C GLU A 660 17.21 -3.65 31.93
N LEU A 661 17.70 -4.84 32.29
CA LEU A 661 16.94 -5.80 33.13
C LEU A 661 16.77 -5.29 34.57
N ALA A 662 17.78 -4.61 35.13
CA ALA A 662 17.62 -3.95 36.42
C ALA A 662 16.56 -2.83 36.34
N ALA A 663 16.62 -2.02 35.28
CA ALA A 663 15.68 -0.92 35.04
C ALA A 663 14.25 -1.39 34.70
N SER A 664 14.04 -2.63 34.24
CA SER A 664 12.71 -3.15 33.87
C SER A 664 11.75 -3.24 35.06
N LYS A 665 12.29 -3.35 36.28
CA LYS A 665 11.53 -3.43 37.54
C LYS A 665 10.78 -2.13 37.85
N GLU A 666 11.33 -1.00 37.43
CA GLU A 666 10.77 0.34 37.62
C GLU A 666 10.18 0.91 36.33
N TYR A 667 10.13 0.10 35.26
CA TYR A 667 9.59 0.53 33.98
C TYR A 667 8.08 0.74 34.06
N VAL A 668 7.62 1.90 33.61
CA VAL A 668 6.20 2.21 33.44
C VAL A 668 5.89 2.19 31.95
N PRO A 669 4.98 1.30 31.50
CA PRO A 669 4.53 1.27 30.11
C PRO A 669 3.96 2.61 29.62
N GLN A 670 3.97 2.83 28.31
CA GLN A 670 3.40 4.02 27.68
C GLN A 670 2.51 3.63 26.52
N ALA A 671 1.29 4.17 26.47
CA ALA A 671 0.46 4.11 25.27
C ALA A 671 0.92 5.17 24.26
N ARG A 672 1.15 4.76 23.01
CA ARG A 672 1.66 5.62 21.93
C ARG A 672 0.77 5.62 20.69
N GLU A 673 -0.26 4.79 20.68
CA GLU A 673 -1.08 4.46 19.52
C GLU A 673 -1.96 5.65 19.11
N LEU A 674 -2.38 6.49 20.06
CA LEU A 674 -3.11 7.74 19.80
C LEU A 674 -2.20 8.97 19.65
N LYS A 675 -0.89 8.81 19.41
CA LYS A 675 0.02 9.95 19.16
C LYS A 675 0.09 10.29 17.67
N GLY A 676 0.79 11.38 17.34
CA GLY A 676 0.99 11.80 15.95
C GLY A 676 -0.32 12.16 15.27
N LYS A 677 -0.64 11.52 14.12
CA LYS A 677 -1.87 11.78 13.36
C LYS A 677 -3.14 11.50 14.17
N TRP A 678 -3.06 10.61 15.16
CA TRP A 678 -4.18 10.21 16.00
C TRP A 678 -4.33 11.06 17.27
N ALA A 679 -3.54 12.12 17.44
CA ALA A 679 -3.56 12.96 18.66
C ALA A 679 -4.90 13.63 18.97
N GLY A 680 -5.78 13.79 17.96
CA GLY A 680 -7.15 14.30 18.14
C GLY A 680 -8.18 13.22 18.50
N MET A 681 -7.79 11.94 18.53
CA MET A 681 -8.68 10.83 18.85
C MET A 681 -8.61 10.47 20.34
N VAL A 682 -9.69 9.90 20.86
CA VAL A 682 -9.81 9.50 22.27
C VAL A 682 -9.94 7.99 22.41
N VAL A 683 -9.44 7.44 23.53
CA VAL A 683 -9.84 6.10 23.98
C VAL A 683 -11.29 6.22 24.41
N SER A 684 -12.19 5.52 23.73
CA SER A 684 -13.61 5.65 24.03
C SER A 684 -13.93 4.93 25.35
N THR A 685 -14.41 5.71 26.31
CA THR A 685 -14.91 5.23 27.61
C THR A 685 -16.41 4.91 27.58
N GLY A 686 -17.08 5.12 26.43
CA GLY A 686 -18.43 4.65 26.16
C GLY A 686 -18.92 4.96 24.74
N ALA A 687 -19.96 4.24 24.28
CA ALA A 687 -20.63 4.56 23.02
C ALA A 687 -21.25 5.93 23.21
N THR A 688 -20.59 6.93 22.65
CA THR A 688 -21.10 8.29 22.59
C THR A 688 -22.55 8.25 22.10
N GLY A 689 -23.45 8.85 22.88
CA GLY A 689 -24.89 8.96 22.58
C GLY A 689 -25.16 9.66 21.25
N GLN A 690 -26.44 9.86 20.92
CA GLN A 690 -26.90 10.52 19.67
C GLN A 690 -25.98 11.68 19.28
N MET A 691 -25.17 11.47 18.24
CA MET A 691 -24.34 12.51 17.63
C MET A 691 -25.09 13.08 16.44
N ASP A 692 -25.18 14.41 16.39
CA ASP A 692 -25.70 15.08 15.20
C ASP A 692 -24.81 14.74 14.02
N THR A 693 -25.38 13.96 13.11
CA THR A 693 -24.74 13.56 11.85
C THR A 693 -25.52 14.13 10.68
N GLY A 694 -26.49 15.01 10.94
CA GLY A 694 -27.24 15.73 9.93
C GLY A 694 -26.37 16.70 9.15
N VAL A 695 -26.82 17.04 7.95
CA VAL A 695 -26.18 18.01 7.05
C VAL A 695 -27.24 18.95 6.51
N ALA A 696 -26.89 20.21 6.29
CA ALA A 696 -27.81 21.18 5.67
C ALA A 696 -28.42 20.62 4.38
N VAL A 697 -29.75 20.70 4.24
CA VAL A 697 -30.49 20.09 3.12
C VAL A 697 -30.01 20.61 1.76
N ASP A 698 -29.64 21.90 1.67
CA ASP A 698 -29.12 22.46 0.42
C ASP A 698 -27.75 21.88 0.04
N THR A 699 -26.89 21.61 1.05
CA THR A 699 -25.65 20.87 0.84
C THR A 699 -25.94 19.46 0.35
N LEU A 700 -26.96 18.78 0.88
CA LEU A 700 -27.34 17.45 0.42
C LEU A 700 -27.81 17.48 -1.04
N ARG A 701 -28.62 18.46 -1.44
CA ARG A 701 -29.04 18.63 -2.84
C ARG A 701 -27.84 18.80 -3.76
N GLU A 702 -26.95 19.73 -3.42
CA GLU A 702 -25.73 20.02 -4.18
C GLU A 702 -24.84 18.77 -4.33
N VAL A 703 -24.61 18.03 -3.25
CA VAL A 703 -23.85 16.77 -3.26
C VAL A 703 -24.53 15.72 -4.14
N GLY A 704 -25.85 15.58 -4.00
CA GLY A 704 -26.63 14.60 -4.77
C GLY A 704 -26.60 14.87 -6.27
N GLU A 705 -26.73 16.13 -6.68
CA GLU A 705 -26.64 16.55 -8.08
C GLU A 705 -25.25 16.28 -8.65
N ARG A 706 -24.19 16.65 -7.91
CA ARG A 706 -22.80 16.38 -8.29
C ARG A 706 -22.49 14.90 -8.39
N SER A 707 -23.12 14.04 -7.57
CA SER A 707 -22.88 12.59 -7.58
C SER A 707 -23.22 11.90 -8.91
N VAL A 708 -23.99 12.56 -9.78
CA VAL A 708 -24.40 12.05 -11.10
C VAL A 708 -24.02 12.99 -12.25
N ALA A 709 -23.21 14.01 -11.97
CA ALA A 709 -22.72 14.94 -12.98
C ALA A 709 -21.55 14.33 -13.75
N VAL A 710 -21.58 14.43 -15.07
CA VAL A 710 -20.50 14.00 -15.97
C VAL A 710 -20.08 15.18 -16.86
N GLY A 711 -18.81 15.24 -17.23
CA GLY A 711 -18.28 16.32 -18.07
C GLY A 711 -18.77 16.28 -19.53
N PRO A 712 -18.57 17.37 -20.28
CA PRO A 712 -18.89 17.41 -21.71
C PRO A 712 -18.13 16.30 -22.47
N GLY A 713 -18.77 15.72 -23.50
CA GLY A 713 -18.22 14.62 -24.28
C GLY A 713 -18.27 13.23 -23.61
N PHE A 714 -18.62 13.13 -22.32
CA PHE A 714 -18.75 11.85 -21.64
C PHE A 714 -20.09 11.17 -21.96
N LYS A 715 -20.06 10.14 -22.80
CA LYS A 715 -21.28 9.41 -23.20
C LYS A 715 -21.67 8.39 -22.15
N VAL A 716 -22.66 8.72 -21.32
CA VAL A 716 -23.26 7.79 -20.35
C VAL A 716 -24.21 6.82 -21.04
N HIS A 717 -24.26 5.57 -20.57
CA HIS A 717 -25.22 4.59 -21.06
C HIS A 717 -26.69 5.09 -20.90
N PRO A 718 -27.55 5.07 -21.95
CA PRO A 718 -28.90 5.65 -21.91
C PRO A 718 -29.80 5.13 -20.78
N ARG A 719 -29.66 3.85 -20.42
CA ARG A 719 -30.39 3.25 -19.29
C ARG A 719 -30.02 3.89 -17.94
N LEU A 720 -28.76 4.29 -17.72
CA LEU A 720 -28.34 4.97 -16.50
C LEU A 720 -28.91 6.38 -16.44
N VAL A 721 -28.90 7.10 -17.57
CA VAL A 721 -29.56 8.41 -17.67
C VAL A 721 -31.02 8.31 -17.23
N LYS A 722 -31.77 7.35 -17.80
CA LYS A 722 -33.22 7.19 -17.53
C LYS A 722 -33.56 6.58 -16.17
N ARG A 723 -32.74 5.66 -15.64
CA ARG A 723 -33.08 4.83 -14.47
C ARG A 723 -32.29 5.15 -13.21
N HIS A 724 -31.24 5.97 -13.30
CA HIS A 724 -30.40 6.32 -12.16
C HIS A 724 -30.26 7.85 -12.03
N ILE A 725 -29.79 8.53 -13.07
CA ILE A 725 -29.53 9.99 -13.04
C ILE A 725 -30.84 10.79 -12.91
N GLN A 726 -31.77 10.62 -13.85
CA GLN A 726 -33.04 11.36 -13.83
C GLN A 726 -33.87 11.10 -12.56
N PRO A 727 -34.03 9.85 -12.07
CA PRO A 727 -34.71 9.60 -10.80
C PRO A 727 -34.03 10.27 -9.60
N ARG A 728 -32.69 10.21 -9.50
CA ARG A 728 -31.98 10.87 -8.40
C ARG A 728 -32.19 12.38 -8.40
N LEU A 729 -32.06 13.04 -9.56
CA LEU A 729 -32.31 14.48 -9.69
C LEU A 729 -33.75 14.85 -9.28
N LYS A 730 -34.73 14.02 -9.65
CA LYS A 730 -36.12 14.20 -9.24
C LYS A 730 -36.29 14.07 -7.71
N GLN A 731 -35.74 13.02 -7.10
CA GLN A 731 -35.78 12.81 -5.64
C GLN A 731 -35.19 14.00 -4.87
N LEU A 732 -34.09 14.58 -5.37
CA LEU A 732 -33.43 15.73 -4.74
C LEU A 732 -34.26 17.01 -4.85
N ALA A 733 -34.88 17.25 -6.01
CA ALA A 733 -35.76 18.39 -6.23
C ALA A 733 -37.02 18.33 -5.35
N GLU A 734 -37.65 17.15 -5.25
CA GLU A 734 -38.86 16.93 -4.46
C GLU A 734 -38.57 16.79 -2.95
N GLY A 735 -37.33 16.44 -2.57
CA GLY A 735 -36.92 16.23 -1.18
C GLY A 735 -37.51 14.98 -0.51
N THR A 736 -38.13 14.10 -1.30
CA THR A 736 -38.82 12.89 -0.85
C THR A 736 -38.49 11.71 -1.77
N GLY A 737 -38.78 10.48 -1.33
CA GLY A 737 -38.55 9.28 -2.13
C GLY A 737 -37.06 8.96 -2.34
N VAL A 738 -36.18 9.47 -1.47
CA VAL A 738 -34.73 9.25 -1.55
C VAL A 738 -34.45 7.77 -1.31
N ASP A 739 -33.83 7.11 -2.29
CA ASP A 739 -33.46 5.70 -2.20
C ASP A 739 -32.11 5.47 -1.50
N TRP A 740 -31.78 4.19 -1.28
CA TRP A 740 -30.56 3.78 -0.59
C TRP A 740 -29.27 4.31 -1.24
N SER A 741 -29.18 4.22 -2.57
CA SER A 741 -27.99 4.62 -3.32
C SER A 741 -27.78 6.13 -3.28
N THR A 742 -28.88 6.89 -3.30
CA THR A 742 -28.85 8.34 -3.17
C THR A 742 -28.39 8.71 -1.77
N ALA A 743 -28.97 8.15 -0.71
CA ALA A 743 -28.56 8.45 0.67
C ALA A 743 -27.10 8.05 0.97
N GLU A 744 -26.63 6.92 0.44
CA GLU A 744 -25.21 6.54 0.48
C GLU A 744 -24.34 7.62 -0.18
N SER A 745 -24.67 8.04 -1.40
CA SER A 745 -23.93 9.09 -2.12
C SER A 745 -23.92 10.43 -1.37
N LEU A 746 -25.02 10.77 -0.71
CA LEU A 746 -25.15 11.96 0.13
C LEU A 746 -24.22 11.90 1.36
N ALA A 747 -24.13 10.75 2.02
CA ALA A 747 -23.23 10.57 3.16
C ALA A 747 -21.76 10.67 2.73
N LEU A 748 -21.39 9.96 1.66
CA LEU A 748 -20.03 9.99 1.15
C LEU A 748 -19.65 11.40 0.69
N GLY A 749 -20.45 12.03 -0.17
CA GLY A 749 -20.12 13.36 -0.70
C GLY A 749 -20.13 14.48 0.34
N SER A 750 -20.96 14.39 1.39
CA SER A 750 -20.91 15.35 2.50
C SER A 750 -19.64 15.21 3.34
N LEU A 751 -19.16 13.98 3.58
CA LEU A 751 -17.87 13.74 4.23
C LEU A 751 -16.69 14.25 3.40
N LEU A 752 -16.73 14.08 2.08
CA LEU A 752 -15.71 14.65 1.18
C LEU A 752 -15.67 16.18 1.29
N ARG A 753 -16.84 16.83 1.36
CA ARG A 753 -16.93 18.29 1.56
C ARG A 753 -16.39 18.75 2.92
N GLU A 754 -16.45 17.89 3.94
CA GLU A 754 -15.87 18.12 5.26
C GLU A 754 -14.36 17.80 5.34
N GLY A 755 -13.75 17.38 4.22
CA GLY A 755 -12.30 17.12 4.14
C GLY A 755 -11.89 15.68 4.47
N TYR A 756 -12.84 14.77 4.70
CA TYR A 756 -12.53 13.35 4.88
C TYR A 756 -12.27 12.68 3.53
N ASN A 757 -11.30 11.79 3.47
CA ASN A 757 -11.11 10.90 2.32
C ASN A 757 -11.98 9.66 2.45
N ILE A 758 -12.31 9.03 1.33
CA ILE A 758 -13.10 7.80 1.28
C ILE A 758 -12.37 6.79 0.42
N ARG A 759 -12.32 5.54 0.87
CA ARG A 759 -11.87 4.42 0.06
C ARG A 759 -12.97 3.39 0.03
N LEU A 760 -13.55 3.15 -1.14
CA LEU A 760 -14.59 2.16 -1.37
C LEU A 760 -13.99 1.00 -2.16
N CYS A 761 -13.78 -0.14 -1.49
CA CYS A 761 -13.06 -1.28 -2.03
C CYS A 761 -13.89 -2.56 -1.97
N GLY A 762 -13.80 -3.38 -3.01
CA GLY A 762 -14.43 -4.70 -3.09
C GLY A 762 -14.73 -5.09 -4.52
N GLN A 763 -15.32 -6.25 -4.72
CA GLN A 763 -15.64 -6.75 -6.05
C GLN A 763 -16.79 -5.92 -6.64
N ASP A 764 -16.56 -5.32 -7.82
CA ASP A 764 -17.54 -4.54 -8.59
C ASP A 764 -18.14 -3.30 -7.89
N VAL A 765 -17.54 -2.80 -6.80
CA VAL A 765 -18.12 -1.76 -5.94
C VAL A 765 -18.40 -0.43 -6.65
N GLY A 766 -17.65 -0.11 -7.71
CA GLY A 766 -17.86 1.12 -8.49
C GLY A 766 -19.24 1.17 -9.15
N ARG A 767 -19.70 0.03 -9.69
CA ARG A 767 -21.08 -0.14 -10.18
C ARG A 767 -22.03 -0.50 -9.03
N GLY A 768 -21.53 -1.30 -8.10
CA GLY A 768 -22.29 -2.08 -7.12
C GLY A 768 -22.76 -3.40 -7.73
N THR A 769 -22.68 -4.49 -6.95
CA THR A 769 -23.13 -5.83 -7.33
C THR A 769 -24.53 -5.81 -7.93
N PHE A 770 -25.46 -5.10 -7.29
CA PHE A 770 -26.85 -5.01 -7.69
C PHE A 770 -27.13 -3.93 -8.73
N SER A 771 -26.09 -3.30 -9.31
CA SER A 771 -26.19 -2.15 -10.24
C SER A 771 -27.00 -0.98 -9.64
N GLN A 772 -26.73 -0.68 -8.38
CA GLN A 772 -27.44 0.35 -7.62
C GLN A 772 -26.62 1.63 -7.45
N ARG A 773 -25.28 1.52 -7.33
CA ARG A 773 -24.44 2.58 -6.79
C ARG A 773 -24.00 3.57 -7.85
N HIS A 774 -23.32 3.07 -8.89
CA HIS A 774 -22.71 3.89 -9.94
C HIS A 774 -21.86 5.05 -9.40
N ALA A 775 -21.02 4.76 -8.40
CA ALA A 775 -20.01 5.70 -7.88
C ALA A 775 -18.95 6.04 -8.96
N MET A 776 -18.81 5.15 -9.94
CA MET A 776 -18.09 5.40 -11.18
C MET A 776 -19.00 5.19 -12.39
N PHE A 777 -18.82 6.01 -13.42
CA PHE A 777 -19.41 5.86 -14.75
C PHE A 777 -18.33 5.46 -15.76
N VAL A 778 -18.73 4.71 -16.79
CA VAL A 778 -17.87 4.30 -17.89
C VAL A 778 -18.37 4.93 -19.19
N CYS A 779 -17.49 5.66 -19.88
CA CYS A 779 -17.81 6.28 -21.16
C CYS A 779 -18.10 5.20 -22.20
N GLN A 780 -19.24 5.30 -22.89
CA GLN A 780 -19.63 4.29 -23.87
C GLN A 780 -18.84 4.36 -25.18
N ASP A 781 -18.11 5.44 -25.43
CA ASP A 781 -17.28 5.57 -26.63
C ASP A 781 -15.80 5.23 -26.37
N THR A 782 -15.30 5.43 -25.14
CA THR A 782 -13.85 5.31 -24.84
C THR A 782 -13.50 4.37 -23.70
N GLU A 783 -14.48 3.86 -22.95
CA GLU A 783 -14.28 3.09 -21.70
C GLU A 783 -13.60 3.86 -20.54
N ASN A 784 -13.26 5.14 -20.74
CA ASN A 784 -12.74 5.99 -19.68
C ASN A 784 -13.71 6.06 -18.50
N VAL A 785 -13.14 6.10 -17.30
CA VAL A 785 -13.88 6.11 -16.05
C VAL A 785 -14.02 7.55 -15.53
N CYS A 786 -15.24 7.93 -15.12
CA CYS A 786 -15.51 9.15 -14.38
C CYS A 786 -16.03 8.80 -12.98
N VAL A 787 -15.47 9.43 -11.93
CA VAL A 787 -15.96 9.34 -10.55
C VAL A 787 -16.52 10.72 -10.17
N PRO A 788 -17.83 10.97 -10.31
CA PRO A 788 -18.40 12.33 -10.22
C PRO A 788 -18.13 13.05 -8.90
N LEU A 789 -18.10 12.30 -7.79
CA LEU A 789 -17.87 12.86 -6.46
C LEU A 789 -16.46 13.46 -6.28
N ASN A 790 -15.51 13.20 -7.20
CA ASN A 790 -14.18 13.80 -7.16
C ASN A 790 -14.08 15.17 -7.86
N SER A 791 -15.12 15.63 -8.55
CA SER A 791 -15.14 16.87 -9.33
C SER A 791 -15.29 18.16 -8.49
N GLY A 792 -15.12 18.09 -7.17
CA GLY A 792 -15.46 19.16 -6.21
C GLY A 792 -14.47 20.32 -6.04
N GLY A 793 -13.38 20.37 -6.82
CA GLY A 793 -12.31 21.38 -6.67
C GLY A 793 -11.30 21.08 -5.55
N ASP A 794 -10.41 22.04 -5.28
CA ASP A 794 -9.36 21.97 -4.25
C ASP A 794 -9.93 22.20 -2.83
N GLY A 795 -9.35 21.54 -1.82
CA GLY A 795 -9.77 21.64 -0.42
C GLY A 795 -10.84 20.64 0.02
N HIS A 796 -11.44 19.88 -0.91
CA HIS A 796 -12.32 18.75 -0.61
C HIS A 796 -11.52 17.44 -0.50
N GLY A 797 -11.98 16.53 0.36
CA GLY A 797 -11.49 15.16 0.39
C GLY A 797 -11.78 14.42 -0.93
N LYS A 798 -11.09 13.30 -1.15
CA LYS A 798 -11.20 12.49 -2.37
C LYS A 798 -11.75 11.10 -2.08
N ILE A 799 -12.49 10.55 -3.03
CA ILE A 799 -12.96 9.16 -3.02
C ILE A 799 -12.13 8.31 -3.99
N GLU A 800 -11.51 7.27 -3.45
CA GLU A 800 -10.86 6.20 -4.22
C GLU A 800 -11.85 5.03 -4.37
N VAL A 801 -12.29 4.76 -5.60
CA VAL A 801 -13.20 3.66 -5.93
C VAL A 801 -12.37 2.51 -6.48
N VAL A 802 -12.38 1.36 -5.79
CA VAL A 802 -11.48 0.24 -6.03
C VAL A 802 -12.28 -1.03 -6.30
N ASN A 803 -12.42 -1.38 -7.58
CA ASN A 803 -12.85 -2.72 -7.93
C ASN A 803 -11.69 -3.68 -7.65
N SER A 804 -11.79 -4.45 -6.58
CA SER A 804 -10.75 -5.43 -6.21
C SER A 804 -10.73 -6.60 -7.19
N ASN A 805 -9.63 -7.36 -7.17
CA ASN A 805 -9.64 -8.71 -7.73
C ASN A 805 -10.55 -9.64 -6.90
N LEU A 806 -10.70 -10.88 -7.34
CA LEU A 806 -11.49 -11.92 -6.66
C LEU A 806 -10.72 -12.51 -5.46
N SER A 807 -10.49 -11.69 -4.44
CA SER A 807 -9.88 -12.04 -3.16
C SER A 807 -10.63 -11.30 -2.05
N GLU A 808 -10.93 -12.00 -0.95
CA GLU A 808 -11.43 -11.35 0.26
C GLU A 808 -10.40 -11.35 1.40
N LEU A 809 -9.58 -12.40 1.56
CA LEU A 809 -8.66 -12.51 2.69
C LEU A 809 -7.56 -11.45 2.62
N ALA A 810 -6.84 -11.35 1.50
CA ALA A 810 -5.84 -10.30 1.32
C ALA A 810 -6.47 -8.91 1.18
N VAL A 811 -7.58 -8.76 0.46
CA VAL A 811 -8.24 -7.45 0.27
C VAL A 811 -8.76 -6.90 1.59
N LEU A 812 -9.44 -7.70 2.44
CA LEU A 812 -9.91 -7.22 3.74
C LEU A 812 -8.73 -6.91 4.68
N GLY A 813 -7.67 -7.71 4.65
CA GLY A 813 -6.43 -7.41 5.38
C GLY A 813 -5.82 -6.08 4.95
N PHE A 814 -5.79 -5.80 3.65
CA PHE A 814 -5.34 -4.53 3.10
C PHE A 814 -6.20 -3.36 3.58
N GLU A 815 -7.52 -3.45 3.49
CA GLU A 815 -8.41 -2.37 3.93
C GLU A 815 -8.34 -2.16 5.46
N TYR A 816 -8.10 -3.20 6.25
CA TYR A 816 -7.78 -3.05 7.67
C TYR A 816 -6.48 -2.24 7.87
N GLY A 817 -5.42 -2.56 7.11
CA GLY A 817 -4.17 -1.80 7.11
C GLY A 817 -4.35 -0.31 6.78
N VAL A 818 -5.17 0.01 5.79
CA VAL A 818 -5.56 1.39 5.47
C VAL A 818 -6.25 2.06 6.67
N SER A 819 -7.17 1.33 7.31
CA SER A 819 -8.01 1.87 8.40
C SER A 819 -7.26 2.26 9.67
N ILE A 820 -6.16 1.57 9.98
CA ILE A 820 -5.34 1.86 11.17
C ILE A 820 -4.26 2.93 10.88
N GLN A 821 -4.04 3.25 9.60
CA GLN A 821 -3.04 4.24 9.19
C GLN A 821 -3.58 5.67 9.23
N SER A 822 -4.82 5.87 8.74
CA SER A 822 -5.40 7.20 8.52
C SER A 822 -6.65 7.43 9.37
N PRO A 823 -6.63 8.36 10.35
CA PRO A 823 -7.82 8.70 11.13
C PRO A 823 -8.86 9.51 10.34
N THR A 824 -8.47 10.11 9.21
CA THR A 824 -9.31 11.00 8.39
C THR A 824 -9.77 10.37 7.08
N THR A 825 -9.60 9.05 6.94
CA THR A 825 -10.11 8.27 5.81
C THR A 825 -11.23 7.35 6.30
N LEU A 826 -12.32 7.26 5.55
CA LEU A 826 -13.38 6.26 5.72
C LEU A 826 -13.11 5.08 4.78
N PRO A 827 -12.50 3.98 5.26
CA PRO A 827 -12.35 2.76 4.49
C PRO A 827 -13.62 1.93 4.57
N ILE A 828 -14.13 1.55 3.40
CA ILE A 828 -15.31 0.71 3.22
C ILE A 828 -14.88 -0.49 2.40
N TRP A 829 -15.04 -1.68 2.97
CA TRP A 829 -14.95 -2.94 2.26
C TRP A 829 -16.35 -3.50 2.04
N GLU A 830 -16.69 -3.83 0.80
CA GLU A 830 -17.97 -4.44 0.44
C GLU A 830 -17.75 -5.85 -0.12
N ALA A 831 -18.37 -6.84 0.52
CA ALA A 831 -18.45 -8.19 -0.01
C ALA A 831 -19.48 -8.23 -1.16
N GLN A 832 -19.24 -9.03 -2.21
CA GLN A 832 -20.19 -9.13 -3.32
C GLN A 832 -21.57 -9.62 -2.84
N PHE A 833 -21.56 -10.65 -1.99
CA PHE A 833 -22.64 -11.05 -1.10
C PHE A 833 -22.06 -11.20 0.31
N GLY A 834 -22.88 -10.94 1.32
CA GLY A 834 -22.45 -11.03 2.71
C GLY A 834 -21.88 -12.40 3.05
N ASP A 835 -22.38 -13.47 2.43
CA ASP A 835 -21.98 -14.87 2.65
C ASP A 835 -20.47 -15.11 2.49
N PHE A 836 -19.80 -14.38 1.59
CA PHE A 836 -18.39 -14.57 1.23
C PHE A 836 -17.40 -13.98 2.24
N ASN A 837 -17.85 -13.29 3.29
CA ASN A 837 -16.95 -12.75 4.34
C ASN A 837 -16.12 -13.84 5.05
N ASN A 838 -16.62 -15.08 5.04
CA ASN A 838 -16.01 -16.20 5.74
C ASN A 838 -14.62 -16.60 5.20
N THR A 839 -14.28 -16.27 3.96
CA THR A 839 -12.94 -16.52 3.40
C THR A 839 -11.89 -15.62 4.06
N ALA A 840 -12.31 -14.46 4.60
CA ALA A 840 -11.46 -13.51 5.32
C ALA A 840 -11.52 -13.65 6.86
N GLN A 841 -12.00 -14.78 7.38
CA GLN A 841 -12.26 -14.97 8.82
C GLN A 841 -11.04 -14.69 9.70
N VAL A 842 -9.83 -15.04 9.26
CA VAL A 842 -8.60 -14.77 10.01
C VAL A 842 -8.43 -13.26 10.28
N ILE A 843 -8.72 -12.40 9.28
CA ILE A 843 -8.65 -10.95 9.45
C ILE A 843 -9.76 -10.46 10.39
N ILE A 844 -10.98 -11.00 10.25
CA ILE A 844 -12.10 -10.66 11.11
C ILE A 844 -11.77 -10.95 12.57
N ASP A 845 -11.32 -12.17 12.89
CA ASP A 845 -11.11 -12.62 14.26
C ASP A 845 -9.88 -11.94 14.91
N THR A 846 -8.81 -11.80 14.14
CA THR A 846 -7.49 -11.49 14.71
C THR A 846 -7.07 -10.04 14.54
N TYR A 847 -7.75 -9.26 13.71
CA TYR A 847 -7.49 -7.84 13.50
C TYR A 847 -8.72 -6.99 13.78
N ILE A 848 -9.83 -7.24 13.09
CA ILE A 848 -11.03 -6.39 13.19
C ILE A 848 -11.67 -6.52 14.59
N ALA A 849 -11.88 -7.75 15.06
CA ALA A 849 -12.54 -8.00 16.34
C ALA A 849 -11.65 -7.73 17.55
N SER A 850 -10.32 -7.81 17.41
CA SER A 850 -9.42 -7.87 18.57
C SER A 850 -8.19 -6.95 18.48
N GLY A 851 -8.02 -6.18 17.40
CA GLY A 851 -6.84 -5.34 17.19
C GLY A 851 -6.71 -4.19 18.20
N GLU A 852 -7.83 -3.55 18.58
CA GLU A 852 -7.82 -2.51 19.61
C GLU A 852 -7.56 -3.10 21.00
N THR A 853 -8.15 -4.24 21.32
CA THR A 853 -7.96 -4.91 22.62
C THR A 853 -6.52 -5.43 22.78
N LYS A 854 -5.94 -6.02 21.73
CA LYS A 854 -4.58 -6.55 21.80
C LYS A 854 -3.50 -5.49 21.67
N TRP A 855 -3.70 -4.49 20.82
CA TRP A 855 -2.64 -3.59 20.37
C TRP A 855 -3.00 -2.11 20.40
N LEU A 856 -4.16 -1.73 20.97
CA LEU A 856 -4.66 -0.35 21.03
C LEU A 856 -4.83 0.33 19.65
N LEU A 857 -4.90 -0.44 18.57
CA LEU A 857 -5.12 0.05 17.22
C LEU A 857 -6.60 0.27 16.95
N GLN A 858 -7.01 1.54 16.90
CA GLN A 858 -8.36 1.91 16.45
C GLN A 858 -8.48 1.76 14.92
N SER A 859 -9.63 1.25 14.48
CA SER A 859 -9.95 1.04 13.05
C SER A 859 -11.34 1.57 12.76
N GLY A 860 -11.49 2.36 11.70
CA GLY A 860 -12.78 2.92 11.25
C GLY A 860 -13.45 2.08 10.16
N LEU A 861 -12.97 0.86 9.92
CA LEU A 861 -13.36 0.02 8.80
C LEU A 861 -14.86 -0.30 8.81
N VAL A 862 -15.52 -0.02 7.69
CA VAL A 862 -16.90 -0.41 7.43
C VAL A 862 -16.92 -1.66 6.57
N MET A 863 -17.62 -2.69 7.03
CA MET A 863 -17.90 -3.91 6.26
C MET A 863 -19.36 -3.88 5.80
N LEU A 864 -19.58 -3.68 4.49
CA LEU A 864 -20.89 -3.80 3.87
C LEU A 864 -21.10 -5.25 3.43
N LEU A 865 -22.07 -5.92 4.07
CA LEU A 865 -22.34 -7.34 3.87
C LEU A 865 -23.78 -7.52 3.37
N PRO A 866 -24.01 -7.61 2.03
CA PRO A 866 -25.34 -7.81 1.48
C PRO A 866 -26.03 -9.04 2.08
N HIS A 867 -27.12 -8.78 2.82
CA HIS A 867 -27.85 -9.77 3.62
C HIS A 867 -29.34 -9.76 3.24
N GLY A 868 -29.99 -10.93 3.28
CA GLY A 868 -31.45 -11.05 3.17
C GLY A 868 -31.89 -12.41 2.62
N TYR A 869 -32.93 -13.00 3.19
CA TYR A 869 -33.47 -14.29 2.75
C TYR A 869 -34.49 -14.05 1.63
N ASP A 870 -34.00 -14.04 0.39
CA ASP A 870 -34.76 -13.73 -0.83
C ASP A 870 -35.05 -14.98 -1.69
N GLY A 871 -34.76 -16.18 -1.18
CA GLY A 871 -34.93 -17.44 -1.90
C GLY A 871 -33.80 -17.77 -2.89
N ALA A 872 -32.63 -17.14 -2.74
CA ALA A 872 -31.45 -17.32 -3.60
C ALA A 872 -30.55 -18.50 -3.19
N GLY A 873 -30.95 -19.30 -2.21
CA GLY A 873 -30.17 -20.43 -1.72
C GLY A 873 -29.15 -20.09 -0.62
N PRO A 874 -28.36 -21.07 -0.19
CA PRO A 874 -27.55 -20.99 1.04
C PRO A 874 -26.40 -19.99 1.01
N ASP A 875 -25.83 -19.67 -0.16
CA ASP A 875 -24.62 -18.84 -0.28
C ASP A 875 -24.90 -17.42 -0.82
N HIS A 876 -26.17 -17.01 -0.82
CA HIS A 876 -26.61 -15.68 -1.27
C HIS A 876 -27.69 -15.10 -0.34
N SER A 877 -27.72 -15.52 0.92
CA SER A 877 -28.80 -15.19 1.86
C SER A 877 -28.29 -14.57 3.15
N SER A 878 -27.16 -15.02 3.69
CA SER A 878 -26.74 -14.70 5.04
C SER A 878 -25.30 -14.23 5.11
N SER A 879 -25.13 -12.99 5.55
CA SER A 879 -23.84 -12.48 6.05
C SER A 879 -23.31 -13.18 7.30
N ARG A 880 -24.08 -14.11 7.88
CA ARG A 880 -23.77 -14.79 9.15
C ARG A 880 -23.55 -13.82 10.30
N MET A 881 -24.44 -12.83 10.44
CA MET A 881 -24.34 -11.80 11.47
C MET A 881 -24.23 -12.38 12.88
N GLU A 882 -24.75 -13.59 13.12
CA GLU A 882 -24.60 -14.32 14.39
C GLU A 882 -23.13 -14.51 14.81
N ARG A 883 -22.20 -14.68 13.86
CA ARG A 883 -20.77 -14.83 14.16
C ARG A 883 -20.14 -13.51 14.56
N PHE A 884 -20.49 -12.41 13.89
CA PHE A 884 -20.03 -11.08 14.29
C PHE A 884 -20.56 -10.71 15.68
N LEU A 885 -21.84 -10.99 15.95
CA LEU A 885 -22.45 -10.78 17.26
C LEU A 885 -21.80 -11.64 18.36
N GLN A 886 -21.38 -12.87 18.03
CA GLN A 886 -20.63 -13.73 18.95
C GLN A 886 -19.23 -13.17 19.27
N LEU A 887 -18.58 -12.50 18.31
CA LEU A 887 -17.28 -11.84 18.50
C LEU A 887 -17.38 -10.53 19.27
N CYS A 888 -18.59 -10.00 19.49
CA CYS A 888 -18.79 -8.77 20.25
C CYS A 888 -18.58 -8.99 21.75
N ASP A 889 -17.85 -8.09 22.40
CA ASP A 889 -17.54 -8.13 23.85
C ASP A 889 -18.63 -7.49 24.74
N THR A 890 -19.85 -7.34 24.22
CA THR A 890 -20.99 -6.80 24.99
C THR A 890 -21.48 -7.82 26.04
N PRO A 891 -21.79 -7.43 27.29
CA PRO A 891 -22.36 -8.32 28.30
C PRO A 891 -23.70 -8.94 27.89
N MET A 892 -24.01 -10.12 28.42
CA MET A 892 -25.33 -10.75 28.28
C MET A 892 -26.40 -10.10 29.16
N ASP A 893 -26.02 -9.73 30.39
CA ASP A 893 -26.86 -8.93 31.28
C ASP A 893 -26.55 -7.45 31.03
N VAL A 894 -27.54 -6.74 30.49
CA VAL A 894 -27.45 -5.31 30.18
C VAL A 894 -28.25 -4.46 31.18
N SER A 895 -28.69 -5.06 32.29
CA SER A 895 -29.34 -4.35 33.39
C SER A 895 -28.30 -3.59 34.23
N GLY A 896 -28.68 -2.42 34.75
CA GLY A 896 -27.81 -1.58 35.60
C GLY A 896 -26.77 -0.72 34.87
N ASN A 897 -25.74 -0.27 35.60
CA ASN A 897 -24.67 0.60 35.11
C ASN A 897 -23.47 -0.15 34.47
N ASN A 898 -23.56 -1.49 34.34
CA ASN A 898 -22.47 -2.38 33.92
C ASN A 898 -22.40 -2.65 32.40
N SER A 899 -23.12 -1.87 31.58
CA SER A 899 -22.98 -2.00 30.13
C SER A 899 -21.56 -1.60 29.72
N VAL A 900 -20.83 -2.51 29.07
CA VAL A 900 -19.66 -2.13 28.26
C VAL A 900 -20.19 -1.09 27.28
N GLN A 901 -19.89 0.18 27.55
CA GLN A 901 -20.54 1.23 26.80
C GLN A 901 -19.99 1.25 25.38
N ASN A 902 -18.74 0.82 25.12
CA ASN A 902 -18.16 0.82 23.77
C ASN A 902 -17.62 -0.58 23.41
N PRO A 903 -18.32 -1.34 22.55
CA PRO A 903 -17.88 -2.67 22.17
C PRO A 903 -16.64 -2.61 21.26
N ASN A 904 -16.01 -3.76 21.05
CA ASN A 904 -14.94 -3.96 20.06
C ASN A 904 -15.39 -3.73 18.60
N MET A 905 -16.67 -3.91 18.28
CA MET A 905 -17.24 -3.61 16.97
C MET A 905 -18.72 -3.21 17.07
N HIS A 906 -19.20 -2.45 16.08
CA HIS A 906 -20.63 -2.18 15.91
C HIS A 906 -21.23 -3.14 14.89
N VAL A 907 -22.45 -3.63 15.15
CA VAL A 907 -23.20 -4.48 14.21
C VAL A 907 -24.59 -3.87 14.01
N ALA A 908 -24.89 -3.46 12.77
CA ALA A 908 -26.12 -2.79 12.40
C ALA A 908 -26.81 -3.46 11.20
N VAL A 909 -28.13 -3.38 11.16
CA VAL A 909 -29.00 -3.92 10.10
C VAL A 909 -29.98 -2.83 9.64
N PRO A 910 -29.47 -1.75 9.02
CA PRO A 910 -30.27 -0.57 8.71
C PRO A 910 -31.43 -0.92 7.76
N THR A 911 -32.60 -0.32 7.99
CA THR A 911 -33.78 -0.54 7.14
C THR A 911 -34.15 0.65 6.27
N THR A 912 -33.70 1.87 6.57
CA THR A 912 -34.04 3.06 5.77
C THR A 912 -32.81 3.74 5.15
N PRO A 913 -32.96 4.48 4.04
CA PRO A 913 -31.87 5.26 3.45
C PRO A 913 -31.27 6.30 4.42
N ALA A 914 -32.07 6.99 5.23
CA ALA A 914 -31.53 7.91 6.24
C ALA A 914 -30.64 7.21 7.28
N GLN A 915 -30.94 5.97 7.65
CA GLN A 915 -30.15 5.21 8.62
C GLN A 915 -28.75 4.88 8.10
N ILE A 916 -28.61 4.45 6.83
CA ILE A 916 -27.28 4.22 6.23
C ILE A 916 -26.51 5.53 6.07
N PHE A 917 -27.20 6.64 5.76
CA PHE A 917 -26.57 7.96 5.70
C PHE A 917 -25.91 8.33 7.03
N HIS A 918 -26.67 8.21 8.12
CA HIS A 918 -26.16 8.52 9.45
C HIS A 918 -25.08 7.55 9.92
N LEU A 919 -25.21 6.25 9.64
CA LEU A 919 -24.21 5.24 10.00
C LEU A 919 -22.84 5.53 9.38
N LEU A 920 -22.80 5.86 8.09
CA LEU A 920 -21.55 6.15 7.38
C LEU A 920 -20.89 7.43 7.93
N ARG A 921 -21.67 8.51 8.14
CA ARG A 921 -21.16 9.76 8.71
C ARG A 921 -20.68 9.59 10.15
N ARG A 922 -21.40 8.80 10.95
CA ARG A 922 -21.06 8.49 12.34
C ARG A 922 -19.65 7.92 12.50
N GLN A 923 -19.16 7.14 11.53
CA GLN A 923 -17.80 6.59 11.57
C GLN A 923 -16.70 7.65 11.60
N MET A 924 -16.94 8.80 10.94
CA MET A 924 -15.94 9.86 10.81
C MET A 924 -16.14 10.99 11.80
N VAL A 925 -17.40 11.35 12.09
CA VAL A 925 -17.77 12.42 13.03
C VAL A 925 -17.42 12.08 14.49
N ARG A 926 -17.39 10.79 14.84
CA ARG A 926 -16.95 10.35 16.17
C ARG A 926 -15.48 10.73 16.43
N PRO A 927 -15.09 11.08 17.68
CA PRO A 927 -13.70 11.38 18.05
C PRO A 927 -12.88 10.10 18.32
N TYR A 928 -13.31 8.96 17.81
CA TYR A 928 -12.63 7.67 17.87
C TYR A 928 -13.02 6.85 16.64
N ARG A 929 -12.31 5.76 16.36
CA ARG A 929 -12.63 4.84 15.27
C ARG A 929 -12.98 3.46 15.81
N LYS A 930 -14.07 2.89 15.29
CA LYS A 930 -14.52 1.54 15.62
C LYS A 930 -14.98 0.80 14.37
N PRO A 931 -14.69 -0.50 14.20
CA PRO A 931 -15.24 -1.26 13.08
C PRO A 931 -16.76 -1.26 13.08
N LEU A 932 -17.35 -1.20 11.89
CA LEU A 932 -18.80 -1.23 11.69
C LEU A 932 -19.15 -2.34 10.69
N VAL A 933 -19.90 -3.34 11.15
CA VAL A 933 -20.49 -4.38 10.33
C VAL A 933 -21.92 -4.00 9.98
N VAL A 934 -22.21 -3.89 8.69
CA VAL A 934 -23.54 -3.56 8.17
C VAL A 934 -24.09 -4.78 7.44
N ALA A 935 -25.06 -5.47 8.04
CA ALA A 935 -25.83 -6.49 7.34
C ALA A 935 -26.97 -5.79 6.58
N GLY A 936 -26.78 -5.55 5.29
CA GLY A 936 -27.71 -4.73 4.52
C GLY A 936 -27.21 -4.46 3.10
N PRO A 937 -28.05 -3.91 2.24
CA PRO A 937 -29.25 -4.62 1.79
C PRO A 937 -29.12 -5.15 0.36
N LYS A 938 -30.07 -6.03 0.01
CA LYS A 938 -30.31 -6.50 -1.36
C LYS A 938 -31.65 -5.99 -1.90
N THR A 939 -32.75 -6.57 -1.41
CA THR A 939 -34.11 -6.28 -1.89
C THR A 939 -34.55 -4.83 -1.63
N ILE A 940 -34.23 -4.27 -0.46
CA ILE A 940 -34.68 -2.93 -0.08
C ILE A 940 -33.94 -1.79 -0.80
N LEU A 941 -32.90 -2.09 -1.60
CA LEU A 941 -32.22 -1.09 -2.43
C LEU A 941 -33.16 -0.37 -3.41
N ARG A 942 -34.27 -1.01 -3.80
CA ARG A 942 -35.24 -0.48 -4.77
C ARG A 942 -36.68 -0.59 -4.30
N LEU A 943 -36.92 -0.98 -3.04
CA LEU A 943 -38.26 -1.14 -2.53
C LEU A 943 -38.90 0.24 -2.33
N ALA A 944 -40.06 0.49 -2.93
CA ALA A 944 -40.73 1.79 -2.86
C ALA A 944 -41.10 2.22 -1.43
N ALA A 945 -41.31 1.26 -0.52
CA ALA A 945 -41.55 1.54 0.90
C ALA A 945 -40.26 1.85 1.68
N ALA A 946 -39.08 1.57 1.11
CA ALA A 946 -37.78 1.79 1.73
C ALA A 946 -37.13 3.09 1.20
N THR A 947 -37.83 4.20 1.38
CA THR A 947 -37.36 5.54 1.01
C THR A 947 -37.34 6.47 2.21
N SER A 948 -36.51 7.51 2.13
CA SER A 948 -36.44 8.58 3.14
C SER A 948 -36.71 9.96 2.54
N THR A 949 -36.86 10.97 3.39
CA THR A 949 -36.86 12.38 2.99
C THR A 949 -35.50 13.02 3.25
N LEU A 950 -35.20 14.15 2.57
CA LEU A 950 -33.97 14.89 2.85
C LEU A 950 -33.95 15.48 4.28
N SER A 951 -35.10 15.79 4.85
CA SER A 951 -35.19 16.33 6.21
C SER A 951 -34.79 15.31 7.27
N GLU A 952 -34.98 14.00 7.02
CA GLU A 952 -34.51 12.93 7.89
C GLU A 952 -32.97 12.82 7.94
N MET A 953 -32.27 13.54 7.06
CA MET A 953 -30.80 13.65 7.01
C MET A 953 -30.34 15.11 7.29
N GLY A 954 -31.28 15.99 7.65
CA GLY A 954 -31.04 17.41 7.92
C GLY A 954 -30.36 17.68 9.27
N PRO A 955 -29.95 18.91 9.59
CA PRO A 955 -29.31 19.23 10.88
C PRO A 955 -30.17 18.81 12.09
N GLY A 956 -29.54 18.34 13.17
CA GLY A 956 -30.22 17.84 14.37
C GLY A 956 -30.73 16.40 14.27
N THR A 957 -30.47 15.71 13.15
CA THR A 957 -30.84 14.29 12.96
C THR A 957 -29.65 13.37 13.21
N SER A 958 -29.95 12.12 13.57
CA SER A 958 -28.94 11.12 13.90
C SER A 958 -29.44 9.71 13.66
N PHE A 959 -28.50 8.76 13.60
CA PHE A 959 -28.82 7.35 13.56
C PHE A 959 -29.68 6.95 14.77
N ARG A 960 -30.76 6.21 14.53
CA ARG A 960 -31.65 5.67 15.57
C ARG A 960 -31.41 4.16 15.75
N PRO A 961 -30.88 3.70 16.89
CA PRO A 961 -30.66 2.28 17.17
C PRO A 961 -31.94 1.44 17.16
N VAL A 962 -33.07 2.06 17.50
CA VAL A 962 -34.42 1.48 17.49
C VAL A 962 -35.34 2.41 16.72
N LEU A 963 -36.10 1.88 15.76
CA LEU A 963 -37.18 2.64 15.11
C LEU A 963 -38.53 2.20 15.68
N PRO A 964 -39.32 3.14 16.22
CA PRO A 964 -40.66 2.85 16.72
C PRO A 964 -41.61 2.45 15.59
N ASP A 965 -42.78 1.94 15.99
CA ASP A 965 -43.89 1.71 15.06
C ASP A 965 -44.81 2.93 15.00
N ASP A 966 -44.58 3.80 14.00
CA ASP A 966 -45.35 5.03 13.83
C ASP A 966 -46.79 4.78 13.33
N HIS A 967 -47.15 3.56 12.96
CA HIS A 967 -48.51 3.21 12.57
C HIS A 967 -49.42 2.87 13.76
N VAL A 968 -48.87 2.67 14.96
CA VAL A 968 -49.66 2.41 16.17
C VAL A 968 -50.21 3.72 16.72
N THR A 969 -51.50 3.98 16.50
CA THR A 969 -52.19 5.17 17.00
C THR A 969 -52.81 4.99 18.38
N SER A 970 -52.98 3.74 18.84
CA SER A 970 -53.58 3.38 20.14
C SER A 970 -52.70 2.39 20.90
N PRO A 971 -51.64 2.85 21.60
CA PRO A 971 -50.69 1.96 22.27
C PRO A 971 -51.33 1.00 23.29
N ASP A 972 -52.42 1.40 23.95
CA ASP A 972 -53.16 0.55 24.90
C ASP A 972 -53.86 -0.65 24.27
N LYS A 973 -54.08 -0.65 22.95
CA LYS A 973 -54.66 -1.80 22.22
C LYS A 973 -53.63 -2.86 21.87
N VAL A 974 -52.34 -2.52 21.92
CA VAL A 974 -51.26 -3.46 21.61
C VAL A 974 -51.28 -4.58 22.64
N ARG A 975 -51.20 -5.82 22.16
CA ARG A 975 -51.13 -7.06 22.96
C ARG A 975 -49.81 -7.78 22.73
N ARG A 976 -49.18 -7.57 21.58
CA ARG A 976 -47.89 -8.16 21.21
C ARG A 976 -46.98 -7.08 20.62
N VAL A 977 -45.73 -7.07 21.06
CA VAL A 977 -44.66 -6.29 20.40
C VAL A 977 -43.77 -7.25 19.63
N VAL A 978 -43.70 -7.10 18.32
CA VAL A 978 -42.79 -7.85 17.44
C VAL A 978 -41.54 -6.98 17.21
N LEU A 979 -40.43 -7.42 17.80
CA LEU A 979 -39.11 -6.91 17.49
C LEU A 979 -38.60 -7.59 16.22
N VAL A 980 -38.11 -6.81 15.27
CA VAL A 980 -37.56 -7.29 14.00
C VAL A 980 -36.31 -6.49 13.63
N SER A 981 -35.37 -7.10 12.90
CA SER A 981 -34.20 -6.41 12.37
C SER A 981 -34.12 -6.63 10.87
N GLY A 982 -33.74 -5.59 10.11
CA GLY A 982 -33.58 -5.69 8.66
C GLY A 982 -34.87 -5.85 7.86
N LYS A 983 -34.74 -6.44 6.67
CA LYS A 983 -35.75 -6.33 5.60
C LYS A 983 -37.08 -7.03 5.87
N LEU A 984 -37.13 -7.98 6.81
CA LEU A 984 -38.36 -8.68 7.19
C LEU A 984 -39.44 -7.73 7.68
N TYR A 985 -39.07 -6.56 8.23
CA TYR A 985 -40.01 -5.50 8.59
C TYR A 985 -40.99 -5.17 7.45
N TYR A 986 -40.50 -5.06 6.22
CA TYR A 986 -41.33 -4.66 5.09
C TYR A 986 -42.37 -5.71 4.71
N ASP A 987 -42.02 -6.99 4.82
CA ASP A 987 -42.96 -8.10 4.59
C ASP A 987 -44.05 -8.12 5.67
N LEU A 988 -43.67 -7.94 6.94
CA LEU A 988 -44.59 -7.88 8.08
C LEU A 988 -45.51 -6.65 8.00
N ALA A 989 -44.98 -5.47 7.68
CA ALA A 989 -45.73 -4.24 7.56
C ALA A 989 -46.77 -4.34 6.43
N LYS A 990 -46.38 -4.88 5.27
CA LYS A 990 -47.29 -5.14 4.16
C LYS A 990 -48.42 -6.10 4.56
N ALA A 991 -48.07 -7.24 5.16
CA ALA A 991 -49.06 -8.24 5.57
C ALA A 991 -50.01 -7.71 6.66
N ARG A 992 -49.52 -6.86 7.58
CA ARG A 992 -50.36 -6.21 8.59
C ARG A 992 -51.39 -5.26 7.96
N ILE A 993 -51.01 -4.51 6.93
CA ILE A 993 -51.93 -3.63 6.19
C ILE A 993 -53.00 -4.48 5.47
N GLU A 994 -52.61 -5.62 4.90
CA GLU A 994 -53.53 -6.53 4.19
C GLU A 994 -54.57 -7.21 5.12
N GLN A 995 -54.34 -7.24 6.44
CA GLN A 995 -55.31 -7.77 7.41
C GLN A 995 -56.49 -6.82 7.71
N GLY A 996 -56.44 -5.56 7.27
CA GLY A 996 -57.52 -4.57 7.43
C GLY A 996 -57.60 -3.89 8.80
N GLU A 997 -58.51 -2.92 8.92
CA GLU A 997 -58.69 -2.09 10.14
C GLU A 997 -59.16 -2.94 11.33
N GLY A 998 -58.47 -2.83 12.47
CA GLY A 998 -58.84 -3.46 13.75
C GLY A 998 -58.12 -4.77 14.10
N ALA A 999 -57.64 -5.54 13.13
CA ALA A 999 -56.81 -6.74 13.39
C ALA A 999 -55.33 -6.39 13.64
N GLY A 1000 -54.80 -5.39 12.91
CA GLY A 1000 -53.42 -4.92 13.02
C GLY A 1000 -53.12 -4.06 14.26
N ASP A 1001 -54.12 -3.45 14.90
CA ASP A 1001 -53.98 -2.57 16.08
C ASP A 1001 -53.41 -3.29 17.32
N ARG A 1002 -53.45 -4.63 17.33
CA ARG A 1002 -53.00 -5.45 18.46
C ARG A 1002 -51.50 -5.78 18.40
N VAL A 1003 -50.84 -5.52 17.27
CA VAL A 1003 -49.44 -5.89 17.03
C VAL A 1003 -48.62 -4.66 16.65
N ALA A 1004 -47.62 -4.33 17.47
CA ALA A 1004 -46.60 -3.34 17.14
C ALA A 1004 -45.39 -4.00 16.47
N LEU A 1005 -44.84 -3.38 15.43
CA LEU A 1005 -43.65 -3.80 14.68
C LEU A 1005 -42.50 -2.82 14.96
N VAL A 1006 -41.63 -3.13 15.92
CA VAL A 1006 -40.50 -2.29 16.33
C VAL A 1006 -39.22 -2.81 15.67
N ARG A 1007 -38.47 -1.91 15.03
CA ARG A 1007 -37.21 -2.29 14.36
C ARG A 1007 -36.01 -2.08 15.28
N VAL A 1008 -35.13 -3.07 15.33
CA VAL A 1008 -33.83 -2.98 15.99
C VAL A 1008 -32.76 -2.83 14.91
N GLU A 1009 -32.26 -1.61 14.75
CA GLU A 1009 -31.33 -1.24 13.67
C GLU A 1009 -29.87 -1.43 14.07
N GLU A 1010 -29.55 -1.31 15.36
CA GLU A 1010 -28.23 -1.62 15.92
C GLU A 1010 -28.36 -2.76 16.92
N LEU A 1011 -27.64 -3.84 16.66
CA LEU A 1011 -27.64 -5.04 17.49
C LEU A 1011 -26.49 -5.00 18.50
N CYS A 1012 -25.32 -4.50 18.07
CA CYS A 1012 -24.18 -4.25 18.95
C CYS A 1012 -23.67 -2.80 18.74
N PRO A 1013 -23.54 -2.00 19.80
CA PRO A 1013 -23.97 -2.27 21.18
C PRO A 1013 -25.49 -2.49 21.27
N PHE A 1014 -25.93 -3.30 22.23
CA PHE A 1014 -27.35 -3.61 22.37
C PHE A 1014 -28.12 -2.39 22.92
N PRO A 1015 -29.18 -1.90 22.25
CA PRO A 1015 -29.85 -0.64 22.56
C PRO A 1015 -30.87 -0.80 23.70
N SER A 1016 -30.39 -1.19 24.88
CA SER A 1016 -31.24 -1.55 26.02
C SER A 1016 -32.13 -0.41 26.50
N ARG A 1017 -31.63 0.84 26.49
CA ARG A 1017 -32.36 2.03 26.95
C ARG A 1017 -33.47 2.40 25.98
N GLU A 1018 -33.15 2.45 24.69
CA GLU A 1018 -34.09 2.76 23.61
C GLU A 1018 -35.18 1.69 23.53
N LEU A 1019 -34.82 0.40 23.63
CA LEU A 1019 -35.79 -0.70 23.65
C LEU A 1019 -36.68 -0.66 24.89
N ALA A 1020 -36.13 -0.46 26.08
CA ALA A 1020 -36.93 -0.36 27.31
C ALA A 1020 -37.92 0.82 27.24
N SER A 1021 -37.46 1.96 26.72
CA SER A 1021 -38.31 3.14 26.50
C SER A 1021 -39.43 2.88 25.51
N GLU A 1022 -39.14 2.21 24.39
CA GLU A 1022 -40.15 1.89 23.38
C GLU A 1022 -41.18 0.87 23.90
N LEU A 1023 -40.72 -0.19 24.57
CA LEU A 1023 -41.58 -1.23 25.13
C LEU A 1023 -42.52 -0.68 26.21
N ALA A 1024 -42.08 0.30 27.00
CA ALA A 1024 -42.90 0.96 28.03
C ALA A 1024 -44.11 1.72 27.45
N ARG A 1025 -44.12 2.03 26.14
CA ARG A 1025 -45.28 2.65 25.47
C ARG A 1025 -46.48 1.70 25.36
N PHE A 1026 -46.29 0.39 25.52
CA PHE A 1026 -47.33 -0.62 25.31
C PHE A 1026 -47.70 -1.32 26.64
N PRO A 1027 -48.42 -0.65 27.56
CA PRO A 1027 -48.64 -1.16 28.93
C PRO A 1027 -49.46 -2.45 28.99
N ASN A 1028 -50.27 -2.73 27.96
CA ASN A 1028 -51.11 -3.91 27.86
C ASN A 1028 -50.51 -5.04 26.99
N ALA A 1029 -49.25 -4.91 26.57
CA ALA A 1029 -48.55 -5.97 25.86
C ALA A 1029 -48.33 -7.17 26.81
N ALA A 1030 -48.81 -8.35 26.41
CA ALA A 1030 -48.67 -9.58 27.18
C ALA A 1030 -47.42 -10.38 26.80
N GLU A 1031 -46.84 -10.12 25.63
CA GLU A 1031 -45.70 -10.87 25.10
C GLU A 1031 -44.81 -10.01 24.19
N VAL A 1032 -43.53 -10.38 24.14
CA VAL A 1032 -42.57 -9.85 23.16
C VAL A 1032 -42.15 -10.99 22.23
N VAL A 1033 -42.19 -10.73 20.93
CA VAL A 1033 -41.73 -11.65 19.90
C VAL A 1033 -40.43 -11.12 19.31
N TRP A 1034 -39.40 -11.95 19.24
CA TRP A 1034 -38.28 -11.72 18.32
C TRP A 1034 -38.60 -12.44 17.00
N CYS A 1035 -38.84 -11.66 15.95
CA CYS A 1035 -39.15 -12.16 14.62
C CYS A 1035 -37.98 -11.95 13.67
N GLN A 1036 -37.51 -13.02 13.05
CA GLN A 1036 -36.38 -12.97 12.12
C GLN A 1036 -36.59 -13.95 10.96
N GLU A 1037 -35.91 -13.71 9.84
CA GLU A 1037 -35.98 -14.59 8.68
C GLU A 1037 -34.89 -15.66 8.70
N GLU A 1038 -33.80 -15.40 9.40
CA GLU A 1038 -32.72 -16.34 9.61
C GLU A 1038 -33.17 -17.55 10.43
N THR A 1039 -32.45 -18.66 10.28
CA THR A 1039 -32.67 -19.89 11.07
C THR A 1039 -32.45 -19.62 12.56
N MET A 1040 -33.07 -20.43 13.42
CA MET A 1040 -32.99 -20.24 14.89
C MET A 1040 -31.55 -20.21 15.44
N ASN A 1041 -30.63 -20.90 14.78
CA ASN A 1041 -29.21 -20.95 15.12
C ASN A 1041 -28.34 -19.90 14.37
N ALA A 1042 -28.98 -18.98 13.63
CA ALA A 1042 -28.36 -17.88 12.91
C ALA A 1042 -29.09 -16.55 13.22
N GLY A 1043 -28.68 -15.46 12.57
CA GLY A 1043 -29.27 -14.15 12.82
C GLY A 1043 -29.00 -13.66 14.24
N ALA A 1044 -29.85 -12.78 14.78
CA ALA A 1044 -29.56 -12.14 16.06
C ALA A 1044 -30.19 -12.82 17.28
N PHE A 1045 -31.04 -13.85 17.11
CA PHE A 1045 -31.85 -14.40 18.21
C PHE A 1045 -31.01 -14.81 19.44
N SER A 1046 -29.96 -15.60 19.25
CA SER A 1046 -29.10 -16.07 20.35
C SER A 1046 -28.35 -14.95 21.06
N PHE A 1047 -28.10 -13.83 20.37
CA PHE A 1047 -27.49 -12.64 20.95
C PHE A 1047 -28.52 -11.78 21.68
N VAL A 1048 -29.70 -11.57 21.10
CA VAL A 1048 -30.73 -10.66 21.63
C VAL A 1048 -31.47 -11.29 22.82
N GLN A 1049 -31.78 -12.59 22.78
CA GLN A 1049 -32.59 -13.26 23.80
C GLN A 1049 -32.11 -13.00 25.24
N PRO A 1050 -30.85 -13.28 25.63
CA PRO A 1050 -30.41 -13.06 27.01
C PRO A 1050 -30.43 -11.58 27.40
N ARG A 1051 -30.13 -10.67 26.47
CA ARG A 1051 -30.08 -9.22 26.73
C ARG A 1051 -31.48 -8.64 26.90
N LEU A 1052 -32.41 -9.06 26.05
CA LEU A 1052 -33.81 -8.69 26.15
C LEU A 1052 -34.43 -9.24 27.45
N GLN A 1053 -34.09 -10.47 27.86
CA GLN A 1053 -34.52 -11.06 29.13
C GLN A 1053 -34.10 -10.21 30.34
N SER A 1054 -32.94 -9.55 30.27
CA SER A 1054 -32.42 -8.73 31.37
C SER A 1054 -33.13 -7.38 31.54
N ILE A 1055 -33.85 -6.89 30.52
CA ILE A 1055 -34.58 -5.61 30.57
C ILE A 1055 -36.09 -5.77 30.65
N LEU A 1056 -36.61 -6.97 30.38
CA LEU A 1056 -38.03 -7.28 30.48
C LEU A 1056 -38.41 -7.74 31.89
N PRO A 1057 -39.66 -7.48 32.35
CA PRO A 1057 -40.18 -8.08 33.56
C PRO A 1057 -40.18 -9.61 33.46
N SER A 1058 -39.85 -10.33 34.54
CA SER A 1058 -39.77 -11.81 34.53
C SER A 1058 -41.06 -12.53 34.11
N ALA A 1059 -42.20 -11.86 34.20
CA ALA A 1059 -43.51 -12.38 33.81
C ALA A 1059 -43.81 -12.21 32.30
N MET A 1060 -43.00 -11.47 31.54
CA MET A 1060 -43.20 -11.21 30.12
C MET A 1060 -42.37 -12.20 29.28
N PRO A 1061 -43.00 -13.18 28.60
CA PRO A 1061 -42.27 -14.16 27.80
C PRO A 1061 -41.68 -13.55 26.52
N ILE A 1062 -40.51 -14.06 26.12
CA ILE A 1062 -39.90 -13.79 24.81
C ILE A 1062 -40.15 -15.00 23.91
N HIS A 1063 -40.83 -14.80 22.79
CA HIS A 1063 -41.10 -15.84 21.80
C HIS A 1063 -40.24 -15.69 20.55
N TYR A 1064 -39.70 -16.80 20.06
CA TYR A 1064 -39.00 -16.86 18.77
C TYR A 1064 -39.99 -17.17 17.65
N ILE A 1065 -39.98 -16.34 16.60
CA ILE A 1065 -40.66 -16.62 15.34
C ILE A 1065 -39.65 -16.44 14.20
N GLY A 1066 -39.25 -17.55 13.61
CA GLY A 1066 -38.37 -17.60 12.45
C GLY A 1066 -38.26 -19.01 11.89
N ARG A 1067 -37.26 -19.25 11.05
CA ARG A 1067 -37.00 -20.57 10.45
C ARG A 1067 -36.46 -21.56 11.48
N GLY A 1068 -36.73 -22.85 11.29
CA GLY A 1068 -36.09 -23.90 12.10
C GLY A 1068 -34.56 -23.87 11.97
N PRO A 1069 -33.80 -24.48 12.89
CA PRO A 1069 -32.35 -24.55 12.79
C PRO A 1069 -31.93 -25.33 11.54
N LEU A 1070 -30.89 -24.86 10.84
CA LEU A 1070 -30.29 -25.53 9.68
C LEU A 1070 -28.76 -25.50 9.76
N ALA A 1071 -28.11 -26.48 9.13
CA ALA A 1071 -26.66 -26.47 8.95
C ALA A 1071 -26.23 -25.49 7.84
N ALA A 1072 -26.98 -25.46 6.73
CA ALA A 1072 -26.83 -24.47 5.68
C ALA A 1072 -27.57 -23.17 6.06
N PRO A 1073 -27.11 -21.99 5.62
CA PRO A 1073 -27.78 -20.72 5.98
C PRO A 1073 -29.23 -20.65 5.53
N ALA A 1074 -29.56 -21.17 4.34
CA ALA A 1074 -30.91 -21.15 3.79
C ALA A 1074 -31.21 -22.41 2.97
N THR A 1075 -32.49 -22.70 2.74
CA THR A 1075 -32.91 -23.74 1.80
C THR A 1075 -32.61 -23.34 0.36
N GLY A 1076 -32.15 -24.31 -0.45
CA GLY A 1076 -32.05 -24.17 -1.91
C GLY A 1076 -33.36 -24.43 -2.66
N VAL A 1077 -34.45 -24.74 -1.94
CA VAL A 1077 -35.74 -25.14 -2.53
C VAL A 1077 -36.75 -23.99 -2.42
N ALA A 1078 -37.06 -23.35 -3.55
CA ALA A 1078 -37.91 -22.16 -3.60
C ALA A 1078 -39.31 -22.36 -3.00
N SER A 1079 -39.92 -23.54 -3.14
CA SER A 1079 -41.23 -23.84 -2.54
C SER A 1079 -41.18 -23.90 -1.02
N VAL A 1080 -40.10 -24.47 -0.46
CA VAL A 1080 -39.85 -24.50 0.99
C VAL A 1080 -39.62 -23.09 1.51
N TYR A 1081 -38.76 -22.31 0.84
CA TYR A 1081 -38.52 -20.91 1.20
C TYR A 1081 -39.82 -20.11 1.28
N LYS A 1082 -40.69 -20.22 0.25
CA LYS A 1082 -41.99 -19.53 0.21
C LYS A 1082 -42.91 -19.97 1.36
N ALA A 1083 -42.96 -21.28 1.65
CA ALA A 1083 -43.76 -21.81 2.74
C ALA A 1083 -43.26 -21.31 4.11
N GLU A 1084 -41.95 -21.30 4.34
CA GLU A 1084 -41.33 -20.77 5.55
C GLU A 1084 -41.60 -19.27 5.72
N GLN A 1085 -41.44 -18.47 4.66
CA GLN A 1085 -41.67 -17.03 4.71
C GLN A 1085 -43.13 -16.72 5.05
N ALA A 1086 -44.08 -17.43 4.42
CA ALA A 1086 -45.50 -17.28 4.70
C ALA A 1086 -45.85 -17.69 6.14
N ASP A 1087 -45.25 -18.77 6.66
CA ASP A 1087 -45.47 -19.21 8.04
C ASP A 1087 -44.95 -18.20 9.07
N ILE A 1088 -43.76 -17.62 8.85
CA ILE A 1088 -43.17 -16.59 9.72
C ILE A 1088 -44.11 -15.38 9.81
N ILE A 1089 -44.54 -14.85 8.67
CA ILE A 1089 -45.44 -13.69 8.61
C ILE A 1089 -46.76 -13.99 9.34
N ARG A 1090 -47.36 -15.15 9.06
CA ARG A 1090 -48.62 -15.59 9.69
C ARG A 1090 -48.47 -15.69 11.20
N ARG A 1091 -47.44 -16.38 11.71
CA ARG A 1091 -47.23 -16.55 13.15
C ARG A 1091 -46.93 -15.23 13.85
N ALA A 1092 -46.16 -14.34 13.23
CA ALA A 1092 -45.82 -13.03 13.80
C ALA A 1092 -47.06 -12.16 14.06
N LEU A 1093 -48.00 -12.13 13.11
CA LEU A 1093 -49.19 -11.27 13.18
C LEU A 1093 -50.40 -11.88 13.89
N THR A 1094 -50.38 -13.18 14.22
CA THR A 1094 -51.51 -13.85 14.90
C THR A 1094 -51.35 -13.81 16.42
N CYS A 1095 -52.05 -12.90 17.12
CA CYS A 1095 -52.13 -12.92 18.59
C CYS A 1095 -52.83 -14.21 19.09
N ALA A 1096 -52.30 -14.79 20.17
CA ALA A 1096 -52.93 -15.92 20.86
C ALA A 1096 -54.23 -15.51 21.57
#